data_AF-A0A5D0U9L7-F1
#
_entry.id   AF-A0A5D0U9L7-F1
#
_cell.length_a   1.000
_cell.length_b   1.000
_cell.length_c   1.000
_cell.angle_alpha   90.00
_cell.angle_beta   90.00
_cell.angle_gamma   90.00
#
_symmetry.space_group_name_H-M   'P 1'
#
loop_
_entity.id
_entity.type
_entity.pdbx_description
1 polymer ?
#
loop_
_entity_poly.entity_id
_entity_poly.type
_entity_poly.pdbx_seq_one_letter_code
_entity_poly.pdbx_strand_id
1 'polypeptide(L)'
;MSTAVVSVPCELVPVRVRLGYGRLLSPMELGVLEAIALVQKQRKARGESDRVPIEQLIDRLGVNRRIAVDLIADLWRKNYVALNLANAEASVTPDVAQRYADGKLYELPGAEISAQEKMLMIDKLSGRVMPVGGRHKPRNGHIRIPVENSEVSIDDVPVPQLVAAIEQALGSEAQVERRPGREKQVLAAHVVPRDLRTEHETRWVQLDVQIGADDMTSRLRFRVLNDSYPLAYRERAATRLADLVEQYPEADFARALRAQADRVWEEALSLEAAIGRVQNAVRKMDGIRAGKRRDYHLDLCDQARRLDSLYDLRMKHQVRCRVVRDAAGHTECVRELIRAAKRQIVFVSPIVEYGQLHSLLGSLRRKLAEGVHLVLVWGAGRGPELDPRVGQLLAELTEDFPNRVVYSSGPSRTNACLVIADDRMALVSGRAPLRAPRQADKASDSGSDAVQELGVRIAAESDDACTPLEDLLQWTRKAIPDYGVGAMVQVRHGDFLEVRDPVAPRPLELPKTPPDTDTEPNAATAVAFWVDAWRKYVDGVSQKAQAFERPWAEVVYDEAHRHLLSDALRSAERRILISSRRVGFEMGGTRMDSALRAPLTRGIDVTVTHGDDVAADGSTPAALRSLRAEFPGFLTTDHHETNARVLVSDDVVVAGSFDPLSGAAVSSHKRRSEIGIKIVGAPIAERVLAALRADPASPPPTAPAPAPAPDTQVSTAISAQVLLNDLREVSAEDGPARAEVIRAHIDALGTATAWSLLDELERKEVDAGVLRVSAAHVLRQATDERATDDERATDDERARPADRWWRWLLLDRWVSGAFIEAALLRGVIADPAMRPRQTLTTVAAALGREAFPNAIVDAVLENPTAAEQVALAAVGAAELLLTPLSAHADAAEQTLDVLLGDALPEPWRELAAIARDTWAVTGRPLPIERIRADSHTEHERADLAGAWDDLAVRLERVERTSFRFASSIKAHARLFRDDGPFGVLRTIVDGRDIRALQRWLATQPVDDVRSLVHTIGADVQQQGELMHDYQRLPRYLERLEAVLKAARQIAAAVRDPAADGGYELKEARTAARRLAAWRSKAIAALPFVPEPERRLVQWALADLEVVTRWGAA
;
A
#
# COMPACT_ATOMS: atom_id res chain seq x y z
N MET A 1 24.23 -6.00 24.32
CA MET A 1 23.16 -5.02 24.15
C MET A 1 22.27 -5.06 25.37
N SER A 2 22.57 -4.20 26.33
CA SER A 2 21.81 -4.08 27.55
C SER A 2 20.53 -3.31 27.27
N THR A 3 19.42 -3.99 27.52
CA THR A 3 18.06 -3.46 27.42
C THR A 3 17.47 -3.46 28.83
N ALA A 4 16.91 -2.34 29.21
CA ALA A 4 16.26 -2.11 30.49
C ALA A 4 14.76 -1.92 30.28
N VAL A 5 13.96 -2.38 31.23
CA VAL A 5 12.51 -2.09 31.23
C VAL A 5 12.21 -1.02 32.26
N VAL A 6 11.80 0.16 31.78
CA VAL A 6 11.37 1.27 32.62
C VAL A 6 9.84 1.32 32.71
N SER A 7 9.33 1.64 33.90
CA SER A 7 7.91 1.87 34.15
C SER A 7 7.65 3.37 34.22
N VAL A 8 6.79 3.84 33.32
CA VAL A 8 6.45 5.26 33.17
C VAL A 8 5.02 5.48 33.69
N PRO A 9 4.81 6.47 34.58
CA PRO A 9 3.47 6.81 35.02
C PRO A 9 2.72 7.59 33.93
N CYS A 10 1.45 7.28 33.78
CA CYS A 10 0.52 7.90 32.85
C CYS A 10 -0.71 8.39 33.61
N GLU A 11 -1.13 9.63 33.34
CA GLU A 11 -2.30 10.24 33.97
C GLU A 11 -3.55 9.95 33.14
N LEU A 12 -4.64 9.52 33.77
CA LEU A 12 -5.94 9.39 33.11
C LEU A 12 -6.65 10.73 33.05
N VAL A 13 -7.22 11.03 31.89
CA VAL A 13 -7.94 12.27 31.67
C VAL A 13 -9.23 12.04 30.88
N PRO A 14 -10.37 12.58 31.35
CA PRO A 14 -11.63 12.52 30.63
C PRO A 14 -11.65 13.49 29.44
N VAL A 15 -12.11 12.99 28.30
CA VAL A 15 -12.31 13.75 27.06
C VAL A 15 -13.74 13.56 26.59
N ARG A 16 -14.43 14.67 26.31
CA ARG A 16 -15.77 14.66 25.71
C ARG A 16 -15.64 14.53 24.20
N VAL A 17 -16.31 13.53 23.65
CA VAL A 17 -16.23 13.16 22.24
C VAL A 17 -17.63 13.21 21.64
N ARG A 18 -17.73 13.80 20.45
CA ARG A 18 -18.92 13.67 19.59
C ARG A 18 -18.61 12.67 18.49
N LEU A 19 -19.39 11.60 18.41
CA LEU A 19 -19.26 10.52 17.44
C LEU A 19 -20.38 10.62 16.41
N GLY A 20 -20.05 10.36 15.15
CA GLY A 20 -20.99 10.06 14.06
C GLY A 20 -20.94 8.58 13.69
N TYR A 21 -21.95 8.08 12.99
CA TYR A 21 -22.05 6.67 12.63
C TYR A 21 -22.24 6.47 11.11
N GLY A 22 -21.33 5.68 10.51
CA GLY A 22 -21.40 5.22 9.12
C GLY A 22 -21.23 6.30 8.04
N ARG A 23 -20.85 5.88 6.82
CA ARG A 23 -20.77 6.76 5.63
C ARG A 23 -22.10 6.94 4.89
N LEU A 24 -23.10 6.13 5.23
CA LEU A 24 -24.43 6.07 4.60
C LEU A 24 -25.50 6.22 5.69
N LEU A 25 -26.71 6.64 5.34
CA LEU A 25 -27.88 6.61 6.22
C LEU A 25 -28.12 5.21 6.80
N SER A 26 -28.56 5.14 8.06
CA SER A 26 -29.11 3.90 8.62
C SER A 26 -30.43 3.54 7.93
N PRO A 27 -30.85 2.27 7.98
CA PRO A 27 -32.17 1.87 7.51
C PRO A 27 -33.31 2.67 8.14
N MET A 28 -33.17 3.09 9.40
CA MET A 28 -34.16 3.93 10.08
C MET A 28 -34.15 5.36 9.55
N GLU A 29 -32.97 5.99 9.41
CA GLU A 29 -32.84 7.34 8.84
C GLU A 29 -33.37 7.40 7.41
N LEU A 30 -33.01 6.41 6.58
CA LEU A 30 -33.50 6.26 5.21
C LEU A 30 -35.03 6.11 5.19
N GLY A 31 -35.58 5.18 5.99
CA GLY A 31 -37.02 4.96 6.06
C GLY A 31 -37.81 6.19 6.53
N VAL A 32 -37.24 6.99 7.44
CA VAL A 32 -37.88 8.25 7.87
C VAL A 32 -37.82 9.33 6.79
N LEU A 33 -36.69 9.49 6.10
CA LEU A 33 -36.60 10.44 4.99
C LEU A 33 -37.53 10.05 3.83
N GLU A 34 -37.61 8.77 3.49
CA GLU A 34 -38.55 8.25 2.50
C GLU A 34 -40.00 8.48 2.93
N ALA A 35 -40.34 8.25 4.20
CA ALA A 35 -41.68 8.48 4.72
C ALA A 35 -42.07 9.97 4.65
N ILE A 36 -41.18 10.89 5.05
CA ILE A 36 -41.43 12.33 4.98
C ILE A 36 -41.57 12.77 3.52
N ALA A 37 -40.64 12.36 2.64
CA ALA A 37 -40.65 12.73 1.23
C ALA A 37 -41.87 12.18 0.48
N LEU A 38 -42.29 10.94 0.79
CA LEU A 38 -43.50 10.33 0.23
C LEU A 38 -44.77 11.05 0.67
N VAL A 39 -44.91 11.36 1.96
CA VAL A 39 -46.08 12.09 2.48
C VAL A 39 -46.13 13.49 1.88
N GLN A 40 -44.99 14.18 1.83
CA GLN A 40 -44.87 15.50 1.22
C GLN A 40 -45.29 15.47 -0.27
N LYS A 41 -44.83 14.48 -1.05
CA LYS A 41 -45.24 14.29 -2.46
C LYS A 41 -46.75 14.03 -2.60
N GLN A 42 -47.33 13.21 -1.72
CA GLN A 42 -48.77 12.92 -1.71
C GLN A 42 -49.62 14.16 -1.38
N ARG A 43 -49.17 14.99 -0.42
CA ARG A 43 -49.87 16.21 -0.01
C ARG A 43 -49.77 17.31 -1.05
N LYS A 44 -48.59 17.47 -1.66
CA LYS A 44 -48.38 18.38 -2.78
C LYS A 44 -49.27 18.04 -3.98
N ALA A 45 -49.43 16.75 -4.29
CA ALA A 45 -50.35 16.30 -5.34
C ALA A 45 -51.83 16.58 -5.04
N ARG A 46 -52.19 16.80 -3.76
CA ARG A 46 -53.54 17.15 -3.31
C ARG A 46 -53.74 18.66 -3.10
N GLY A 47 -52.72 19.47 -3.35
CA GLY A 47 -52.75 20.92 -3.09
C GLY A 47 -52.71 21.29 -1.61
N GLU A 48 -52.27 20.38 -0.73
CA GLU A 48 -52.09 20.62 0.70
C GLU A 48 -50.69 21.19 1.01
N SER A 49 -50.46 21.57 2.28
CA SER A 49 -49.14 22.01 2.76
C SER A 49 -48.06 20.94 2.54
N ASP A 50 -46.88 21.35 2.06
CA ASP A 50 -45.69 20.52 1.88
C ASP A 50 -45.04 20.06 3.21
N ARG A 51 -45.64 20.40 4.36
CA ARG A 51 -45.17 20.03 5.70
C ARG A 51 -45.97 18.87 6.30
N VAL A 52 -45.30 17.99 7.01
CA VAL A 52 -45.85 16.75 7.57
C VAL A 52 -45.87 16.81 9.11
N PRO A 53 -47.03 16.67 9.78
CA PRO A 53 -47.11 16.59 11.22
C PRO A 53 -46.27 15.44 11.79
N ILE A 54 -45.47 15.71 12.83
CA ILE A 54 -44.58 14.72 13.45
C ILE A 54 -45.37 13.53 14.03
N GLU A 55 -46.56 13.76 14.59
CA GLU A 55 -47.44 12.69 15.11
C GLU A 55 -47.89 11.73 13.99
N GLN A 56 -48.16 12.24 12.79
CA GLN A 56 -48.50 11.40 11.63
C GLN A 56 -47.31 10.55 11.16
N LEU A 57 -46.08 11.06 11.31
CA LEU A 57 -44.86 10.32 11.01
C LEU A 57 -44.62 9.22 12.05
N ILE A 58 -44.84 9.50 13.33
CA ILE A 58 -44.75 8.52 14.43
C ILE A 58 -45.71 7.35 14.17
N ASP A 59 -46.97 7.65 13.86
CA ASP A 59 -47.99 6.63 13.58
C ASP A 59 -47.64 5.77 12.36
N ARG A 60 -47.08 6.37 11.29
CA ARG A 60 -46.70 5.65 10.07
C ARG A 60 -45.43 4.81 10.24
N LEU A 61 -44.47 5.28 11.04
CA LEU A 61 -43.19 4.60 11.25
C LEU A 61 -43.28 3.48 12.29
N GLY A 62 -44.33 3.46 13.13
CA GLY A 62 -44.53 2.45 14.16
C GLY A 62 -43.46 2.47 15.26
N VAL A 63 -42.72 3.58 15.41
CA VAL A 63 -41.67 3.76 16.41
C VAL A 63 -42.17 4.58 17.59
N ASN A 64 -41.56 4.40 18.76
CA ASN A 64 -41.88 5.21 19.94
C ASN A 64 -41.62 6.71 19.65
N ARG A 65 -42.53 7.59 20.10
CA ARG A 65 -42.43 9.06 20.00
C ARG A 65 -41.04 9.62 20.33
N ARG A 66 -40.38 9.10 21.37
CA ARG A 66 -39.03 9.54 21.75
C ARG A 66 -38.00 9.26 20.66
N ILE A 67 -38.05 8.05 20.09
CA ILE A 67 -37.13 7.61 19.03
C ILE A 67 -37.36 8.42 17.75
N ALA A 68 -38.63 8.67 17.38
CA ALA A 68 -38.95 9.51 16.22
C ALA A 68 -38.43 10.94 16.37
N VAL A 69 -38.62 11.55 17.55
CA VAL A 69 -38.17 12.93 17.81
C VAL A 69 -36.65 13.01 17.81
N ASP A 70 -35.94 12.06 18.42
CA ASP A 70 -34.48 12.02 18.43
C ASP A 70 -33.93 11.87 16.99
N LEU A 71 -34.51 10.97 16.19
CA LEU A 71 -34.12 10.77 14.81
C LEU A 71 -34.38 12.00 13.93
N ILE A 72 -35.54 12.64 14.09
CA ILE A 72 -35.90 13.87 13.38
C ILE A 72 -34.95 15.03 13.78
N ALA A 73 -34.56 15.11 15.07
CA ALA A 73 -33.62 16.10 15.55
C ALA A 73 -32.21 15.89 14.95
N ASP A 74 -31.77 14.65 14.80
CA ASP A 74 -30.49 14.33 14.16
C ASP A 74 -30.51 14.65 12.65
N LEU A 75 -31.58 14.29 11.95
CA LEU A 75 -31.79 14.65 10.54
C LEU A 75 -31.88 16.17 10.33
N TRP A 76 -32.47 16.91 11.28
CA TRP A 76 -32.51 18.38 11.25
C TRP A 76 -31.12 19.01 11.46
N ARG A 77 -30.30 18.49 12.38
CA ARG A 77 -28.92 18.96 12.61
C ARG A 77 -28.02 18.80 11.38
N LYS A 78 -28.26 17.77 10.57
CA LYS A 78 -27.59 17.56 9.26
C LYS A 78 -28.23 18.33 8.11
N ASN A 79 -29.27 19.11 8.36
CA ASN A 79 -30.01 19.88 7.36
C ASN A 79 -30.72 19.02 6.30
N TYR A 80 -31.13 17.80 6.65
CA TYR A 80 -31.92 16.92 5.78
C TYR A 80 -33.42 17.14 5.93
N VAL A 81 -33.84 17.59 7.11
CA VAL A 81 -35.22 17.92 7.43
C VAL A 81 -35.27 19.36 7.93
N ALA A 82 -36.27 20.12 7.51
CA ALA A 82 -36.63 21.41 8.08
C ALA A 82 -37.80 21.24 9.05
N LEU A 83 -37.71 21.87 10.23
CA LEU A 83 -38.71 21.77 11.29
C LEU A 83 -39.47 23.07 11.49
N ASN A 84 -40.79 22.95 11.58
CA ASN A 84 -41.69 23.99 12.05
C ASN A 84 -42.07 23.70 13.50
N LEU A 85 -41.31 24.28 14.44
CA LEU A 85 -41.49 24.03 15.87
C LEU A 85 -42.84 24.54 16.40
N ALA A 86 -43.45 25.55 15.77
CA ALA A 86 -44.73 26.11 16.21
C ALA A 86 -45.91 25.13 16.00
N ASN A 87 -45.85 24.32 14.94
CA ASN A 87 -46.92 23.41 14.55
C ASN A 87 -46.52 21.92 14.67
N ALA A 88 -45.31 21.63 15.14
CA ALA A 88 -44.71 20.30 15.17
C ALA A 88 -44.77 19.58 13.80
N GLU A 89 -44.33 20.27 12.74
CA GLU A 89 -44.29 19.73 11.39
C GLU A 89 -42.85 19.62 10.87
N ALA A 90 -42.61 18.64 10.00
CA ALA A 90 -41.33 18.37 9.35
C ALA A 90 -41.51 18.33 7.83
N SER A 91 -40.52 18.81 7.08
CA SER A 91 -40.44 18.65 5.62
C SER A 91 -39.01 18.31 5.23
N VAL A 92 -38.80 17.51 4.19
CA VAL A 92 -37.43 17.31 3.67
C VAL A 92 -36.92 18.59 3.03
N THR A 93 -35.61 18.83 3.10
CA THR A 93 -34.97 19.96 2.41
C THR A 93 -34.93 19.74 0.88
N PRO A 94 -34.77 20.79 0.07
CA PRO A 94 -34.80 20.67 -1.39
C PRO A 94 -33.79 19.67 -1.96
N ASP A 95 -32.58 19.58 -1.39
CA ASP A 95 -31.55 18.61 -1.79
C ASP A 95 -32.01 17.16 -1.56
N VAL A 96 -32.60 16.88 -0.39
CA VAL A 96 -33.13 15.55 -0.06
C VAL A 96 -34.34 15.20 -0.93
N ALA A 97 -35.23 16.17 -1.21
CA ALA A 97 -36.37 15.98 -2.09
C ALA A 97 -35.96 15.61 -3.52
N GLN A 98 -34.89 16.24 -4.03
CA GLN A 98 -34.33 15.93 -5.35
C GLN A 98 -33.71 14.52 -5.37
N ARG A 99 -32.87 14.18 -4.38
CA ARG A 99 -32.26 12.85 -4.29
C ARG A 99 -33.27 11.72 -4.11
N TYR A 100 -34.40 11.99 -3.45
CA TYR A 100 -35.52 11.05 -3.40
C TYR A 100 -36.16 10.83 -4.77
N ALA A 101 -36.34 11.89 -5.56
CA ALA A 101 -36.85 11.76 -6.92
C ALA A 101 -35.89 10.97 -7.84
N ASP A 102 -34.58 11.12 -7.62
CA ASP A 102 -33.52 10.45 -8.38
C ASP A 102 -33.21 9.03 -7.87
N GLY A 103 -33.85 8.58 -6.79
CA GLY A 103 -33.61 7.26 -6.17
C GLY A 103 -32.27 7.15 -5.43
N LYS A 104 -31.61 8.27 -5.10
CA LYS A 104 -30.23 8.37 -4.57
C LYS A 104 -30.17 8.76 -3.09
N LEU A 105 -31.22 8.55 -2.31
CA LEU A 105 -31.20 8.88 -0.86
C LEU A 105 -30.10 8.13 -0.09
N TYR A 106 -29.77 6.91 -0.52
CA TYR A 106 -28.74 6.09 0.12
C TYR A 106 -27.33 6.73 0.08
N GLU A 107 -27.08 7.69 -0.83
CA GLU A 107 -25.80 8.41 -0.93
C GLU A 107 -25.60 9.46 0.16
N LEU A 108 -26.63 9.76 0.97
CA LEU A 108 -26.53 10.72 2.07
C LEU A 108 -25.75 10.11 3.25
N PRO A 109 -24.84 10.88 3.90
CA PRO A 109 -24.15 10.41 5.10
C PRO A 109 -25.08 10.31 6.31
N GLY A 110 -24.73 9.43 7.26
CA GLY A 110 -25.49 9.24 8.50
C GLY A 110 -25.64 10.52 9.32
N ALA A 111 -26.80 10.70 9.95
CA ALA A 111 -27.14 11.86 10.76
C ALA A 111 -27.04 11.63 12.28
N GLU A 112 -27.02 10.36 12.70
CA GLU A 112 -26.84 9.92 14.07
C GLU A 112 -25.57 10.53 14.71
N ILE A 113 -25.75 11.23 15.84
CA ILE A 113 -24.66 11.80 16.63
C ILE A 113 -24.77 11.36 18.09
N SER A 114 -23.72 10.73 18.61
CA SER A 114 -23.63 10.36 20.04
C SER A 114 -22.57 11.22 20.73
N ALA A 115 -22.93 11.84 21.86
CA ALA A 115 -21.95 12.47 22.75
C ALA A 115 -21.57 11.47 23.84
N GLN A 116 -20.27 11.20 23.98
CA GLN A 116 -19.73 10.26 24.96
C GLN A 116 -18.54 10.88 25.68
N GLU A 117 -18.32 10.46 26.92
CA GLU A 117 -17.07 10.73 27.63
C GLU A 117 -16.16 9.51 27.49
N LYS A 118 -14.91 9.74 27.07
CA LYS A 118 -13.89 8.71 26.94
C LYS A 118 -12.71 9.08 27.81
N MET A 119 -12.19 8.11 28.54
CA MET A 119 -10.94 8.25 29.27
C MET A 119 -9.78 8.02 28.30
N LEU A 120 -8.78 8.89 28.34
CA LEU A 120 -7.49 8.69 27.67
C LEU A 120 -6.38 8.71 28.73
N MET A 121 -5.22 8.18 28.40
CA MET A 121 -4.03 8.27 29.25
C MET A 121 -2.93 9.09 28.59
N ILE A 122 -2.20 9.86 29.42
CA ILE A 122 -1.07 10.69 28.98
C ILE A 122 0.19 10.22 29.65
N ASP A 123 1.15 9.82 28.82
CA ASP A 123 2.50 9.49 29.26
C ASP A 123 3.24 10.75 29.77
N LYS A 124 3.62 10.76 31.05
CA LYS A 124 4.31 11.91 31.68
C LYS A 124 5.77 12.07 31.29
N LEU A 125 6.37 11.07 30.64
CA LEU A 125 7.73 11.10 30.11
C LEU A 125 7.75 11.66 28.68
N SER A 126 6.86 11.19 27.80
CA SER A 126 6.85 11.56 26.37
C SER A 126 5.78 12.60 25.98
N GLY A 127 4.75 12.79 26.80
CA GLY A 127 3.57 13.60 26.47
C GLY A 127 2.62 12.96 25.47
N ARG A 128 2.78 11.67 25.18
CA ARG A 128 1.89 10.95 24.26
C ARG A 128 0.52 10.70 24.88
N VAL A 129 -0.54 11.03 24.15
CA VAL A 129 -1.91 10.63 24.47
C VAL A 129 -2.25 9.32 23.79
N MET A 130 -2.91 8.42 24.51
CA MET A 130 -3.27 7.10 24.02
C MET A 130 -4.51 6.55 24.73
N PRO A 131 -5.15 5.49 24.20
CA PRO A 131 -6.26 4.81 24.88
C PRO A 131 -5.85 4.29 26.26
N VAL A 132 -6.81 4.18 27.19
CA VAL A 132 -6.52 3.63 28.52
C VAL A 132 -5.97 2.21 28.41
N GLY A 133 -4.81 2.02 29.01
CA GLY A 133 -4.13 0.74 29.09
C GLY A 133 -3.14 0.73 30.26
N GLY A 134 -2.22 -0.23 30.26
CA GLY A 134 -1.20 -0.35 31.30
C GLY A 134 -1.73 -0.87 32.63
N ARG A 135 -0.87 -0.87 33.65
CA ARG A 135 -1.14 -1.49 34.96
C ARG A 135 -1.41 -0.44 36.03
N HIS A 136 -2.22 -0.76 37.04
CA HIS A 136 -2.40 0.12 38.22
C HIS A 136 -1.13 0.28 39.06
N LYS A 137 -0.19 -0.68 38.97
CA LYS A 137 1.07 -0.67 39.69
C LYS A 137 2.21 -1.09 38.76
N PRO A 138 3.42 -0.53 38.93
CA PRO A 138 4.59 -0.97 38.18
C PRO A 138 4.94 -2.42 38.58
N ARG A 139 5.47 -3.20 37.64
CA ARG A 139 5.93 -4.57 37.92
C ARG A 139 7.14 -4.54 38.87
N ASN A 140 7.23 -5.52 39.77
CA ASN A 140 8.38 -5.67 40.66
C ASN A 140 9.65 -5.90 39.82
N GLY A 141 10.74 -5.20 40.17
CA GLY A 141 12.03 -5.27 39.46
C GLY A 141 12.19 -4.32 38.27
N HIS A 142 11.14 -3.60 37.85
CA HIS A 142 11.25 -2.59 36.80
C HIS A 142 11.70 -1.24 37.38
N ILE A 143 12.48 -0.49 36.60
CA ILE A 143 12.99 0.82 37.00
C ILE A 143 11.85 1.84 36.93
N ARG A 144 11.53 2.51 38.04
CA ARG A 144 10.44 3.51 38.11
C ARG A 144 10.98 4.90 37.76
N ILE A 145 10.32 5.59 36.86
CA ILE A 145 10.71 6.94 36.45
C ILE A 145 9.97 7.99 37.31
N PRO A 146 10.70 8.90 37.99
CA PRO A 146 10.08 9.88 38.89
C PRO A 146 9.58 11.12 38.13
N VAL A 147 8.48 10.97 37.37
CA VAL A 147 7.85 12.05 36.58
C VAL A 147 6.46 12.44 37.08
N GLU A 148 6.15 12.12 38.33
CA GLU A 148 4.85 12.39 38.96
C GLU A 148 4.53 13.91 39.04
N ASN A 149 5.56 14.77 39.06
CA ASN A 149 5.43 16.24 39.03
C ASN A 149 5.78 16.85 37.65
N SER A 150 5.72 16.07 36.56
CA SER A 150 6.05 16.55 35.21
C SER A 150 5.06 17.63 34.75
N GLU A 151 5.59 18.70 34.15
CA GLU A 151 4.82 19.83 33.59
C GLU A 151 3.94 19.45 32.39
N VAL A 152 4.06 18.22 31.88
CA VAL A 152 3.27 17.70 30.76
C VAL A 152 1.78 17.65 31.13
N SER A 153 1.01 18.62 30.61
CA SER A 153 -0.44 18.71 30.77
C SER A 153 -1.17 18.22 29.53
N ILE A 154 -2.41 17.71 29.71
CA ILE A 154 -3.31 17.46 28.57
C ILE A 154 -3.67 18.74 27.82
N ASP A 155 -3.64 19.88 28.52
CA ASP A 155 -4.10 21.16 27.97
C ASP A 155 -3.15 21.63 26.85
N ASP A 156 -1.93 21.09 26.84
CA ASP A 156 -0.94 21.31 25.79
C ASP A 156 -1.09 20.32 24.62
N VAL A 157 -2.01 19.36 24.63
CA VAL A 157 -2.10 18.33 23.57
C VAL A 157 -2.84 18.87 22.35
N PRO A 158 -2.27 18.79 21.12
CA PRO A 158 -2.98 19.14 19.89
C PRO A 158 -4.26 18.32 19.69
N VAL A 159 -5.33 18.97 19.23
CA VAL A 159 -6.62 18.31 18.89
C VAL A 159 -6.46 17.10 17.95
N PRO A 160 -5.60 17.12 16.91
CA PRO A 160 -5.40 15.94 16.05
C PRO A 160 -4.87 14.72 16.81
N GLN A 161 -4.05 14.93 17.84
CA GLN A 161 -3.52 13.81 18.65
C GLN A 161 -4.59 13.23 19.57
N LEU A 162 -5.48 14.08 20.11
CA LEU A 162 -6.65 13.64 20.85
C LEU A 162 -7.57 12.80 19.96
N VAL A 163 -7.89 13.28 18.75
CA VAL A 163 -8.73 12.56 17.78
C VAL A 163 -8.10 11.22 17.41
N ALA A 164 -6.81 11.18 17.05
CA ALA A 164 -6.12 9.94 16.70
C ALA A 164 -6.13 8.91 17.84
N ALA A 165 -5.93 9.36 19.09
CA ALA A 165 -6.00 8.48 20.27
C ALA A 165 -7.42 7.94 20.51
N ILE A 166 -8.46 8.75 20.26
CA ILE A 166 -9.85 8.33 20.36
C ILE A 166 -10.20 7.34 19.25
N GLU A 167 -9.80 7.59 18.02
CA GLU A 167 -10.01 6.68 16.89
C GLU A 167 -9.34 5.32 17.14
N GLN A 168 -8.11 5.33 17.69
CA GLN A 168 -7.43 4.11 18.12
C GLN A 168 -8.21 3.37 19.23
N ALA A 169 -8.81 4.09 20.18
CA ALA A 169 -9.65 3.50 21.22
C ALA A 169 -10.93 2.86 20.65
N LEU A 170 -11.61 3.57 19.75
CA LEU A 170 -12.83 3.09 19.08
C LEU A 170 -12.56 1.86 18.20
N GLY A 171 -11.43 1.84 17.47
CA GLY A 171 -11.02 0.69 16.68
C GLY A 171 -10.73 -0.54 17.55
N SER A 172 -10.11 -0.34 18.72
CA SER A 172 -9.84 -1.41 19.69
C SER A 172 -11.14 -1.96 20.29
N GLU A 173 -12.11 -1.09 20.62
CA GLU A 173 -13.45 -1.50 21.08
C GLU A 173 -14.19 -2.34 20.02
N ALA A 174 -14.16 -1.91 18.75
CA ALA A 174 -14.81 -2.62 17.65
C ALA A 174 -14.25 -4.04 17.44
N GLN A 175 -12.94 -4.26 17.64
CA GLN A 175 -12.32 -5.59 17.56
C GLN A 175 -12.75 -6.50 18.72
N VAL A 176 -12.98 -5.94 19.92
CA VAL A 176 -13.38 -6.71 21.11
C VAL A 176 -14.87 -7.04 21.09
N GLU A 177 -15.73 -6.12 20.63
CA GLU A 177 -17.18 -6.28 20.73
C GLU A 177 -17.78 -7.33 19.78
N ARG A 178 -17.04 -7.82 18.75
CA ARG A 178 -17.41 -8.90 17.78
C ARG A 178 -18.82 -8.80 17.15
N ARG A 179 -19.57 -7.74 17.40
CA ARG A 179 -20.88 -7.47 16.83
C ARG A 179 -20.70 -6.51 15.64
N PRO A 180 -21.32 -6.78 14.49
CA PRO A 180 -21.31 -5.85 13.36
C PRO A 180 -22.14 -4.62 13.71
N GLY A 181 -21.49 -3.62 14.32
CA GLY A 181 -22.02 -2.27 14.49
C GLY A 181 -21.54 -1.35 13.37
N ARG A 182 -22.29 -0.27 13.09
CA ARG A 182 -21.85 0.78 12.15
C ARG A 182 -20.54 1.41 12.64
N GLU A 183 -19.65 1.72 11.71
CA GLU A 183 -18.35 2.35 12.00
C GLU A 183 -18.56 3.70 12.70
N LYS A 184 -17.90 3.90 13.84
CA LYS A 184 -17.96 5.14 14.62
C LYS A 184 -16.87 6.09 14.11
N GLN A 185 -17.22 7.32 13.80
CA GLN A 185 -16.28 8.37 13.38
C GLN A 185 -16.27 9.51 14.40
N VAL A 186 -15.08 10.05 14.71
CA VAL A 186 -14.96 11.20 15.61
C VAL A 186 -15.30 12.49 14.85
N LEU A 187 -16.31 13.23 15.31
CA LEU A 187 -16.70 14.53 14.75
C LEU A 187 -16.04 15.70 15.49
N ALA A 188 -15.87 15.55 16.81
CA ALA A 188 -15.21 16.55 17.65
C ALA A 188 -14.70 15.90 18.95
N ALA A 189 -13.61 16.44 19.49
CA ALA A 189 -13.05 16.03 20.77
C ALA A 189 -12.63 17.26 21.58
N HIS A 190 -13.05 17.31 22.85
CA HIS A 190 -12.73 18.40 23.77
C HIS A 190 -12.30 17.85 25.12
N VAL A 191 -11.20 18.38 25.63
CA VAL A 191 -10.71 18.06 26.97
C VAL A 191 -11.63 18.68 28.03
N VAL A 192 -11.98 17.92 29.07
CA VAL A 192 -12.76 18.46 30.19
C VAL A 192 -11.89 19.46 30.98
N PRO A 193 -12.40 20.68 31.29
CA PRO A 193 -11.65 21.68 32.08
C PRO A 193 -11.11 21.11 33.39
N ARG A 194 -9.90 21.54 33.81
CA ARG A 194 -9.22 21.03 35.02
C ARG A 194 -10.10 21.06 36.27
N ASP A 195 -10.87 22.14 36.46
CA ASP A 195 -11.72 22.35 37.64
C ASP A 195 -12.89 21.35 37.75
N LEU A 196 -13.19 20.62 36.67
CA LEU A 196 -14.29 19.66 36.58
C LEU A 196 -13.82 18.19 36.56
N ARG A 197 -12.52 17.91 36.74
CA ARG A 197 -11.96 16.55 36.75
C ARG A 197 -12.02 15.95 38.16
N THR A 198 -12.60 14.76 38.32
CA THR A 198 -12.59 13.99 39.57
C THR A 198 -11.45 12.96 39.58
N GLU A 199 -10.61 13.00 40.64
CA GLU A 199 -9.48 12.12 41.00
C GLU A 199 -8.43 11.76 39.91
N HIS A 200 -7.15 12.01 40.21
CA HIS A 200 -6.02 11.64 39.35
C HIS A 200 -5.73 10.14 39.43
N GLU A 201 -6.35 9.33 38.58
CA GLU A 201 -5.94 7.93 38.44
C GLU A 201 -4.64 7.81 37.61
N THR A 202 -3.64 7.10 38.14
CA THR A 202 -2.37 6.86 37.46
C THR A 202 -2.26 5.41 36.98
N ARG A 203 -1.85 5.21 35.72
CA ARG A 203 -1.48 3.91 35.14
C ARG A 203 0.01 3.86 34.85
N TRP A 204 0.55 2.66 34.73
CA TRP A 204 1.95 2.42 34.45
C TRP A 204 2.10 1.68 33.13
N VAL A 205 2.81 2.32 32.19
CA VAL A 205 3.21 1.74 30.90
C VAL A 205 4.67 1.30 30.96
N GLN A 206 4.99 0.22 30.27
CA GLN A 206 6.33 -0.34 30.22
C GLN A 206 7.02 0.09 28.92
N LEU A 207 8.22 0.64 29.05
CA LEU A 207 9.09 0.95 27.92
C LEU A 207 10.37 0.13 28.02
N ASP A 208 10.71 -0.54 26.94
CA ASP A 208 11.99 -1.17 26.69
C ASP A 208 12.95 -0.10 26.19
N VAL A 209 14.07 0.05 26.88
CA VAL A 209 15.05 1.10 26.62
C VAL A 209 16.42 0.49 26.48
N GLN A 210 17.05 0.69 25.34
CA GLN A 210 18.47 0.41 25.14
C GLN A 210 19.28 1.53 25.80
N ILE A 211 20.27 1.13 26.60
CA ILE A 211 21.11 2.06 27.37
C ILE A 211 22.57 1.85 26.95
N GLY A 212 23.22 2.93 26.53
CA GLY A 212 24.67 2.94 26.33
C GLY A 212 25.35 4.01 27.17
N ALA A 213 26.62 3.84 27.47
CA ALA A 213 27.48 4.88 28.03
C ALA A 213 28.33 5.48 26.91
N ASP A 214 28.46 6.81 26.90
CA ASP A 214 29.37 7.52 26.02
C ASP A 214 30.79 7.50 26.62
N ASP A 215 31.76 6.95 25.87
CA ASP A 215 33.15 6.78 26.35
C ASP A 215 33.89 8.10 26.64
N MET A 216 33.50 9.21 25.99
CA MET A 216 34.14 10.51 26.20
C MET A 216 33.53 11.29 27.36
N THR A 217 32.20 11.23 27.52
CA THR A 217 31.47 12.01 28.53
C THR A 217 31.08 11.21 29.77
N SER A 218 31.21 9.87 29.74
CA SER A 218 30.73 8.95 30.78
C SER A 218 29.22 9.08 31.10
N ARG A 219 28.45 9.68 30.18
CA ARG A 219 27.00 9.92 30.31
C ARG A 219 26.20 8.82 29.62
N LEU A 220 24.97 8.61 30.09
CA LEU A 220 24.08 7.60 29.52
C LEU A 220 23.34 8.13 28.30
N ARG A 221 23.29 7.32 27.26
CA ARG A 221 22.45 7.47 26.07
C ARG A 221 21.30 6.47 26.14
N PHE A 222 20.12 6.89 25.71
CA PHE A 222 18.89 6.10 25.77
C PHE A 222 18.26 5.98 24.39
N ARG A 223 17.73 4.80 24.06
CA ARG A 223 16.86 4.59 22.90
C ARG A 223 15.65 3.78 23.34
N VAL A 224 14.46 4.32 23.14
CA VAL A 224 13.22 3.59 23.41
C VAL A 224 12.93 2.64 22.24
N LEU A 225 12.74 1.36 22.52
CA LEU A 225 12.58 0.30 21.51
C LEU A 225 11.11 -0.02 21.20
N ASN A 226 10.16 0.48 21.99
CA ASN A 226 8.73 0.15 21.81
C ASN A 226 8.18 0.71 20.50
N ASP A 227 7.99 -0.16 19.50
CA ASP A 227 7.45 0.21 18.19
C ASP A 227 5.98 0.67 18.25
N SER A 228 5.28 0.40 19.35
CA SER A 228 3.95 0.98 19.60
C SER A 228 4.00 2.49 19.76
N TYR A 229 5.17 3.09 19.99
CA TYR A 229 5.40 4.54 20.07
C TYR A 229 5.91 5.12 18.74
N PRO A 230 5.27 6.17 18.20
CA PRO A 230 5.81 6.91 17.07
C PRO A 230 7.21 7.46 17.38
N LEU A 231 8.06 7.56 16.35
CA LEU A 231 9.48 7.91 16.50
C LEU A 231 9.69 9.21 17.30
N ALA A 232 8.93 10.27 16.99
CA ALA A 232 9.03 11.55 17.70
C ALA A 232 8.81 11.43 19.22
N TYR A 233 7.91 10.54 19.67
CA TYR A 233 7.69 10.31 21.11
C TYR A 233 8.79 9.43 21.72
N ARG A 234 9.36 8.51 20.95
CA ARG A 234 10.50 7.70 21.39
C ARG A 234 11.75 8.56 21.60
N GLU A 235 12.02 9.47 20.68
CA GLU A 235 13.11 10.44 20.78
C GLU A 235 12.90 11.38 21.96
N ARG A 236 11.70 11.97 22.08
CA ARG A 236 11.36 12.83 23.23
C ARG A 236 11.48 12.09 24.57
N ALA A 237 11.03 10.84 24.65
CA ALA A 237 11.18 10.02 25.85
C ALA A 237 12.65 9.71 26.16
N ALA A 238 13.46 9.39 25.15
CA ALA A 238 14.89 9.15 25.28
C ALA A 238 15.63 10.40 25.79
N THR A 239 15.37 11.57 25.19
CA THR A 239 15.92 12.86 25.66
C THR A 239 15.51 13.14 27.09
N ARG A 240 14.23 12.94 27.44
CA ARG A 240 13.74 13.22 28.79
C ARG A 240 14.32 12.26 29.84
N LEU A 241 14.55 10.99 29.48
CA LEU A 241 15.27 10.04 30.35
C LEU A 241 16.71 10.48 30.60
N ALA A 242 17.40 10.95 29.56
CA ALA A 242 18.74 11.52 29.69
C ALA A 242 18.74 12.72 30.66
N ASP A 243 17.83 13.67 30.46
CA ASP A 243 17.67 14.85 31.33
C ASP A 243 17.43 14.46 32.79
N LEU A 244 16.53 13.49 33.05
CA LEU A 244 16.19 13.06 34.41
C LEU A 244 17.38 12.42 35.12
N VAL A 245 18.12 11.55 34.42
CA VAL A 245 19.33 10.90 34.98
C VAL A 245 20.43 11.93 35.29
N GLU A 246 20.51 13.00 34.52
CA GLU A 246 21.42 14.11 34.78
C GLU A 246 20.97 15.01 35.93
N GLN A 247 19.67 15.31 36.00
CA GLN A 247 19.10 16.18 37.02
C GLN A 247 19.11 15.52 38.41
N TYR A 248 18.92 14.19 38.45
CA TYR A 248 18.85 13.41 39.69
C TYR A 248 19.84 12.24 39.67
N PRO A 249 21.16 12.50 39.68
CA PRO A 249 22.18 11.47 39.47
C PRO A 249 22.22 10.42 40.59
N GLU A 250 21.91 10.79 41.83
CA GLU A 250 21.95 9.89 42.99
C GLU A 250 20.66 9.07 43.18
N ALA A 251 19.60 9.37 42.41
CA ALA A 251 18.33 8.68 42.55
C ALA A 251 18.43 7.20 42.16
N ASP A 252 17.63 6.35 42.79
CA ASP A 252 17.65 4.89 42.60
C ASP A 252 17.46 4.49 41.14
N PHE A 253 16.59 5.19 40.41
CA PHE A 253 16.37 4.93 38.99
C PHE A 253 17.61 5.23 38.13
N ALA A 254 18.31 6.34 38.42
CA ALA A 254 19.50 6.75 37.69
C ALA A 254 20.67 5.79 37.95
N ARG A 255 20.83 5.32 39.19
CA ARG A 255 21.82 4.29 39.57
C ARG A 255 21.52 2.96 38.88
N ALA A 256 20.25 2.54 38.83
CA ALA A 256 19.84 1.31 38.14
C ALA A 256 20.09 1.38 36.63
N LEU A 257 19.78 2.51 35.98
CA LEU A 257 20.04 2.71 34.56
C LEU A 257 21.55 2.73 34.25
N ARG A 258 22.38 3.34 35.12
CA ARG A 258 23.85 3.33 34.96
C ARG A 258 24.46 1.94 35.09
N ALA A 259 23.96 1.13 36.02
CA ALA A 259 24.43 -0.24 36.20
C ALA A 259 24.10 -1.14 34.98
N GLN A 260 23.11 -0.77 34.18
CA GLN A 260 22.66 -1.49 32.99
C GLN A 260 23.17 -0.88 31.69
N ALA A 261 24.11 0.07 31.70
CA ALA A 261 24.60 0.68 30.47
C ALA A 261 25.72 -0.16 29.82
N ASP A 262 25.56 -0.49 28.54
CA ASP A 262 26.65 -1.06 27.74
C ASP A 262 27.65 0.05 27.32
N ARG A 263 28.94 -0.27 27.17
CA ARG A 263 29.95 0.69 26.67
C ARG A 263 29.84 0.98 25.17
N VAL A 264 29.09 0.17 24.42
CA VAL A 264 28.98 0.31 22.96
C VAL A 264 27.59 0.84 22.60
N TRP A 265 27.54 2.05 22.04
CA TRP A 265 26.33 2.70 21.53
C TRP A 265 26.23 2.54 20.01
N GLU A 266 25.17 1.92 19.51
CA GLU A 266 24.84 1.91 18.09
C GLU A 266 23.97 3.11 17.73
N GLU A 267 24.22 3.74 16.59
CA GLU A 267 23.51 4.93 16.13
C GLU A 267 22.10 4.63 15.59
N ALA A 268 21.22 5.64 15.54
CA ALA A 268 19.85 5.45 15.08
C ALA A 268 19.83 5.13 13.57
N LEU A 269 18.82 4.37 13.12
CA LEU A 269 18.69 4.02 11.72
C LEU A 269 18.37 5.29 10.91
N SER A 270 19.29 5.70 10.02
CA SER A 270 19.04 6.84 9.13
C SER A 270 17.96 6.52 8.10
N LEU A 271 17.40 7.55 7.45
CA LEU A 271 16.44 7.38 6.36
C LEU A 271 17.04 6.51 5.24
N GLU A 272 18.30 6.73 4.90
CA GLU A 272 19.04 6.00 3.86
C GLU A 272 19.23 4.52 4.26
N ALA A 273 19.57 4.27 5.53
CA ALA A 273 19.69 2.90 6.05
C ALA A 273 18.32 2.20 6.11
N ALA A 274 17.24 2.93 6.42
CA ALA A 274 15.88 2.41 6.40
C ALA A 274 15.44 2.05 4.97
N ILE A 275 15.67 2.93 3.99
CA ILE A 275 15.43 2.65 2.56
C ILE A 275 16.20 1.41 2.13
N GLY A 276 17.49 1.34 2.45
CA GLY A 276 18.33 0.18 2.13
C GLY A 276 17.82 -1.12 2.76
N ARG A 277 17.26 -1.06 3.98
CA ARG A 277 16.64 -2.21 4.64
C ARG A 277 15.40 -2.70 3.90
N VAL A 278 14.49 -1.79 3.55
CA VAL A 278 13.26 -2.14 2.81
C VAL A 278 13.62 -2.65 1.41
N GLN A 279 14.55 -2.01 0.70
CA GLN A 279 15.07 -2.50 -0.59
C GLN A 279 15.60 -3.94 -0.49
N ASN A 280 16.38 -4.24 0.54
CA ASN A 280 16.91 -5.58 0.77
C ASN A 280 15.82 -6.59 1.16
N ALA A 281 14.78 -6.17 1.87
CA ALA A 281 13.62 -7.01 2.18
C ALA A 281 12.80 -7.28 0.91
N VAL A 282 12.57 -6.29 0.06
CA VAL A 282 11.82 -6.44 -1.20
C VAL A 282 12.54 -7.35 -2.19
N ARG A 283 13.88 -7.26 -2.29
CA ARG A 283 14.69 -8.17 -3.13
C ARG A 283 14.57 -9.64 -2.76
N LYS A 284 14.16 -9.96 -1.52
CA LYS A 284 14.00 -11.35 -1.04
C LYS A 284 12.60 -11.92 -1.27
N MET A 285 11.66 -11.11 -1.77
CA MET A 285 10.24 -11.49 -1.87
C MET A 285 9.97 -12.61 -2.87
N ASP A 286 10.74 -12.71 -3.96
CA ASP A 286 10.56 -13.72 -5.02
C ASP A 286 10.65 -15.17 -4.48
N GLY A 287 11.28 -15.38 -3.31
CA GLY A 287 11.47 -16.70 -2.69
C GLY A 287 10.52 -17.03 -1.53
N ILE A 288 9.53 -16.18 -1.21
CA ILE A 288 8.66 -16.37 -0.04
C ILE A 288 7.55 -17.38 -0.34
N ARG A 289 7.56 -18.50 0.39
CA ARG A 289 6.56 -19.58 0.29
C ARG A 289 5.17 -19.14 0.79
N ALA A 290 4.13 -19.73 0.21
CA ALA A 290 2.77 -19.67 0.73
C ALA A 290 2.74 -20.10 2.22
N GLY A 291 1.93 -19.41 3.03
CA GLY A 291 1.84 -19.53 4.49
C GLY A 291 2.75 -18.56 5.27
N LYS A 292 3.67 -17.86 4.60
CA LYS A 292 4.54 -16.83 5.21
C LYS A 292 4.38 -15.44 4.57
N ARG A 293 3.62 -15.32 3.48
CA ARG A 293 3.54 -14.08 2.71
C ARG A 293 2.81 -12.99 3.48
N ARG A 294 1.77 -13.36 4.26
CA ARG A 294 1.03 -12.43 5.12
C ARG A 294 1.91 -11.80 6.19
N ASP A 295 2.66 -12.62 6.93
CA ASP A 295 3.55 -12.12 7.99
C ASP A 295 4.65 -11.24 7.42
N TYR A 296 5.23 -11.65 6.28
CA TYR A 296 6.24 -10.85 5.57
C TYR A 296 5.67 -9.51 5.07
N HIS A 297 4.44 -9.53 4.57
CA HIS A 297 3.75 -8.32 4.14
C HIS A 297 3.50 -7.34 5.30
N LEU A 298 3.08 -7.85 6.46
CA LEU A 298 2.88 -7.02 7.66
C LEU A 298 4.19 -6.39 8.14
N ASP A 299 5.29 -7.16 8.13
CA ASP A 299 6.63 -6.63 8.46
C ASP A 299 7.05 -5.54 7.47
N LEU A 300 6.84 -5.73 6.16
CA LEU A 300 7.09 -4.69 5.16
C LEU A 300 6.20 -3.45 5.36
N CYS A 301 4.92 -3.61 5.69
CA CYS A 301 4.03 -2.49 6.02
C CYS A 301 4.52 -1.72 7.24
N ASP A 302 5.01 -2.40 8.28
CA ASP A 302 5.55 -1.74 9.47
C ASP A 302 6.85 -1.00 9.15
N GLN A 303 7.73 -1.58 8.34
CA GLN A 303 8.94 -0.90 7.87
C GLN A 303 8.61 0.30 6.97
N ALA A 304 7.60 0.19 6.11
CA ALA A 304 7.11 1.27 5.25
C ALA A 304 6.53 2.43 6.08
N ARG A 305 5.71 2.16 7.10
CA ARG A 305 5.22 3.21 8.02
C ARG A 305 6.35 3.91 8.77
N ARG A 306 7.39 3.17 9.17
CA ARG A 306 8.60 3.76 9.78
C ARG A 306 9.34 4.65 8.78
N LEU A 307 9.44 4.20 7.53
CA LEU A 307 10.05 4.94 6.45
C LEU A 307 9.29 6.23 6.14
N ASP A 308 7.97 6.17 6.03
CA ASP A 308 7.09 7.34 5.87
C ASP A 308 7.25 8.31 7.04
N SER A 309 7.33 7.81 8.28
CA SER A 309 7.57 8.65 9.46
C SER A 309 8.93 9.36 9.43
N LEU A 310 9.98 8.66 8.98
CA LEU A 310 11.32 9.26 8.80
C LEU A 310 11.34 10.28 7.66
N TYR A 311 10.59 10.01 6.58
CA TYR A 311 10.42 10.92 5.45
C TYR A 311 9.67 12.19 5.87
N ASP A 312 8.54 12.07 6.57
CA ASP A 312 7.76 13.19 7.10
C ASP A 312 8.57 14.03 8.10
N LEU A 313 9.32 13.36 8.98
CA LEU A 313 10.23 14.04 9.90
C LEU A 313 11.28 14.83 9.09
N ARG A 314 11.91 14.20 8.10
CA ARG A 314 12.89 14.86 7.24
C ARG A 314 12.29 16.07 6.51
N MET A 315 11.08 15.94 5.96
CA MET A 315 10.36 17.04 5.30
C MET A 315 10.12 18.22 6.25
N LYS A 316 9.61 17.98 7.46
CA LYS A 316 9.35 19.03 8.45
C LYS A 316 10.61 19.70 9.01
N HIS A 317 11.77 19.07 8.82
CA HIS A 317 13.07 19.59 9.20
C HIS A 317 13.82 20.29 8.05
N GLN A 318 13.27 20.30 6.83
CA GLN A 318 13.87 21.03 5.72
C GLN A 318 13.81 22.53 5.95
N VAL A 319 14.92 23.20 5.65
CA VAL A 319 15.06 24.63 5.87
C VAL A 319 15.87 25.28 4.76
N ARG A 320 15.61 26.56 4.52
CA ARG A 320 16.50 27.41 3.71
C ARG A 320 17.57 27.99 4.61
N CYS A 321 18.83 27.67 4.31
CA CYS A 321 19.98 28.15 5.08
C CYS A 321 20.79 29.23 4.35
N ARG A 322 21.08 30.34 5.05
CA ARG A 322 22.01 31.38 4.63
C ARG A 322 23.07 31.61 5.72
N VAL A 323 24.35 31.51 5.34
CA VAL A 323 25.47 31.90 6.23
C VAL A 323 25.48 33.42 6.38
N VAL A 324 25.61 33.91 7.61
CA VAL A 324 25.71 35.33 7.93
C VAL A 324 27.10 35.58 8.49
N ARG A 325 27.86 36.46 7.83
CA ARG A 325 29.23 36.83 8.22
C ARG A 325 29.20 38.22 8.86
N ASP A 326 30.24 38.50 9.66
CA ASP A 326 30.61 39.83 10.18
C ASP A 326 29.52 40.60 10.98
N ALA A 327 29.90 41.70 11.61
CA ALA A 327 29.00 42.47 12.46
C ALA A 327 27.87 43.16 11.68
N ALA A 328 28.16 43.62 10.46
CA ALA A 328 27.23 44.34 9.60
C ALA A 328 26.17 43.39 9.04
N GLY A 329 26.57 42.21 8.55
CA GLY A 329 25.68 41.16 8.07
C GLY A 329 24.76 40.64 9.16
N HIS A 330 25.25 40.48 10.40
CA HIS A 330 24.38 40.14 11.54
C HIS A 330 23.34 41.23 11.81
N THR A 331 23.75 42.49 11.83
CA THR A 331 22.84 43.63 12.07
C THR A 331 21.76 43.73 10.98
N GLU A 332 22.13 43.54 9.71
CA GLU A 332 21.19 43.56 8.61
C GLU A 332 20.22 42.37 8.67
N CYS A 333 20.70 41.18 8.99
CA CYS A 333 19.87 40.00 9.20
C CYS A 333 18.83 40.20 10.32
N VAL A 334 19.23 40.84 11.44
CA VAL A 334 18.28 41.20 12.51
C VAL A 334 17.21 42.17 12.01
N ARG A 335 17.58 43.18 11.21
CA ARG A 335 16.59 44.10 10.61
C ARG A 335 15.66 43.42 9.62
N GLU A 336 16.14 42.45 8.85
CA GLU A 336 15.32 41.63 7.96
C GLU A 336 14.29 40.81 8.78
N LEU A 337 14.71 40.18 9.88
CA LEU A 337 13.82 39.42 10.76
C LEU A 337 12.74 40.30 11.40
N ILE A 338 13.11 41.49 11.90
CA ILE A 338 12.13 42.46 12.42
C ILE A 338 11.11 42.83 11.34
N ARG A 339 11.56 43.09 10.10
CA ARG A 339 10.67 43.43 8.98
C ARG A 339 9.73 42.27 8.61
N ALA A 340 10.21 41.04 8.68
CA ALA A 340 9.45 39.84 8.31
C ALA A 340 8.40 39.43 9.35
N ALA A 341 8.62 39.74 10.63
CA ALA A 341 7.71 39.38 11.71
C ALA A 341 6.30 39.95 11.50
N LYS A 342 5.29 39.08 11.67
CA LYS A 342 3.85 39.39 11.55
C LYS A 342 3.10 39.22 12.87
N ARG A 343 3.50 38.28 13.74
CA ARG A 343 2.83 38.02 15.02
C ARG A 343 3.77 38.21 16.21
N GLN A 344 5.01 37.75 16.12
CA GLN A 344 6.02 37.93 17.16
C GLN A 344 7.45 38.04 16.61
N ILE A 345 8.30 38.72 17.38
CA ILE A 345 9.75 38.76 17.24
C ILE A 345 10.37 38.44 18.60
N VAL A 346 11.23 37.43 18.63
CA VAL A 346 11.91 36.95 19.83
C VAL A 346 13.38 37.30 19.75
N PHE A 347 13.91 37.95 20.78
CA PHE A 347 15.33 38.17 20.99
C PHE A 347 15.82 37.35 22.19
N VAL A 348 16.86 36.56 21.97
CA VAL A 348 17.60 35.88 23.03
C VAL A 348 19.04 36.39 22.99
N SER A 349 19.46 37.07 24.06
CA SER A 349 20.76 37.71 24.09
C SER A 349 21.42 37.64 25.46
N PRO A 350 22.66 37.12 25.58
CA PRO A 350 23.36 37.09 26.87
C PRO A 350 23.73 38.49 27.38
N ILE A 351 23.83 39.46 26.47
CA ILE A 351 24.24 40.85 26.71
C ILE A 351 23.33 41.76 25.89
N VAL A 352 22.78 42.79 26.53
CA VAL A 352 21.93 43.81 25.89
C VAL A 352 22.58 45.17 26.07
N GLU A 353 23.02 45.79 24.98
CA GLU A 353 23.64 47.11 25.00
C GLU A 353 22.68 48.18 24.47
N TYR A 354 22.60 49.32 25.16
CA TYR A 354 21.69 50.41 24.82
C TYR A 354 21.85 50.88 23.37
N GLY A 355 23.09 51.09 22.90
CA GLY A 355 23.35 51.61 21.56
C GLY A 355 22.78 50.72 20.45
N GLN A 356 22.91 49.40 20.59
CA GLN A 356 22.38 48.45 19.61
C GLN A 356 20.85 48.39 19.66
N LEU A 357 20.26 48.27 20.85
CA LEU A 357 18.80 48.26 20.99
C LEU A 357 18.16 49.56 20.48
N HIS A 358 18.75 50.71 20.81
CA HIS A 358 18.31 52.03 20.36
C HIS A 358 18.36 52.14 18.82
N SER A 359 19.38 51.58 18.18
CA SER A 359 19.49 51.57 16.71
C SER A 359 18.38 50.79 16.00
N LEU A 360 17.74 49.84 16.70
CA LEU A 360 16.64 49.02 16.17
C LEU A 360 15.25 49.58 16.53
N LEU A 361 15.19 50.57 17.43
CA LEU A 361 13.97 51.07 18.05
C LEU A 361 12.93 51.55 17.02
N GLY A 362 13.36 52.27 15.98
CA GLY A 362 12.46 52.76 14.94
C GLY A 362 11.73 51.64 14.18
N SER A 363 12.44 50.54 13.90
CA SER A 363 11.87 49.36 13.25
C SER A 363 10.96 48.57 14.20
N LEU A 364 11.35 48.45 15.48
CA LEU A 364 10.57 47.77 16.50
C LEU A 364 9.25 48.51 16.80
N ARG A 365 9.27 49.84 16.99
CA ARG A 365 8.06 50.65 17.21
C ARG A 365 7.05 50.50 16.06
N ARG A 366 7.53 50.48 14.80
CA ARG A 366 6.67 50.25 13.64
C ARG A 366 5.97 48.88 13.71
N LYS A 367 6.72 47.83 14.04
CA LYS A 367 6.18 46.47 14.14
C LYS A 367 5.23 46.27 15.32
N LEU A 368 5.56 46.86 16.47
CA LEU A 368 4.68 46.88 17.64
C LEU A 368 3.35 47.58 17.31
N ALA A 369 3.37 48.68 16.54
CA ALA A 369 2.16 49.35 16.08
C ALA A 369 1.32 48.47 15.13
N GLU A 370 1.96 47.66 14.28
CA GLU A 370 1.32 46.68 13.38
C GLU A 370 0.69 45.48 14.12
N GLY A 371 0.90 45.31 15.43
CA GLY A 371 0.34 44.20 16.21
C GLY A 371 1.32 43.08 16.56
N VAL A 372 2.60 43.22 16.22
CA VAL A 372 3.63 42.21 16.52
C VAL A 372 3.99 42.25 18.01
N HIS A 373 4.19 41.08 18.62
CA HIS A 373 4.69 40.93 19.99
C HIS A 373 6.23 40.89 20.01
N LEU A 374 6.86 41.67 20.88
CA LEU A 374 8.30 41.62 21.16
C LEU A 374 8.54 40.79 22.41
N VAL A 375 9.34 39.73 22.29
CA VAL A 375 9.80 38.91 23.42
C VAL A 375 11.31 39.08 23.61
N LEU A 376 11.77 39.43 24.81
CA LEU A 376 13.19 39.57 25.14
C LEU A 376 13.60 38.63 26.29
N VAL A 377 14.48 37.68 25.97
CA VAL A 377 15.15 36.77 26.89
C VAL A 377 16.60 37.23 27.04
N TRP A 378 17.02 37.57 28.26
CA TRP A 378 18.31 38.24 28.47
C TRP A 378 19.10 37.74 29.68
N GLY A 379 20.42 37.91 29.62
CA GLY A 379 21.33 37.79 30.78
C GLY A 379 22.02 36.43 30.93
N ALA A 380 23.36 36.44 31.05
CA ALA A 380 24.20 35.25 31.16
C ALA A 380 24.51 34.77 32.60
N GLY A 381 24.19 35.53 33.64
CA GLY A 381 24.57 35.25 35.04
C GLY A 381 23.42 35.36 36.04
N ARG A 382 23.67 35.08 37.33
CA ARG A 382 22.68 35.19 38.43
C ARG A 382 22.48 36.63 38.97
N GLY A 383 23.28 37.61 38.54
CA GLY A 383 23.23 38.99 39.02
C GLY A 383 23.49 40.14 38.03
N PRO A 384 23.50 39.98 36.69
CA PRO A 384 23.48 41.16 35.82
C PRO A 384 22.11 41.84 35.92
N GLU A 385 22.11 43.11 36.29
CA GLU A 385 20.98 44.03 36.07
C GLU A 385 21.06 44.54 34.62
N LEU A 386 19.90 44.80 34.00
CA LEU A 386 19.88 45.53 32.73
C LEU A 386 20.54 46.90 32.92
N ASP A 387 21.27 47.39 31.93
CA ASP A 387 21.69 48.80 31.91
C ASP A 387 20.44 49.66 32.20
N PRO A 388 20.45 50.57 33.18
CA PRO A 388 19.29 51.38 33.54
C PRO A 388 18.64 52.08 32.34
N ARG A 389 19.44 52.46 31.33
CA ARG A 389 18.93 53.06 30.08
C ARG A 389 18.20 52.06 29.20
N VAL A 390 18.62 50.80 29.20
CA VAL A 390 17.89 49.70 28.52
C VAL A 390 16.60 49.41 29.28
N GLY A 391 16.64 49.35 30.61
CA GLY A 391 15.46 49.17 31.46
C GLY A 391 14.42 50.27 31.24
N GLN A 392 14.84 51.54 31.23
CA GLN A 392 13.98 52.68 30.93
C GLN A 392 13.38 52.58 29.51
N LEU A 393 14.18 52.25 28.50
CA LEU A 393 13.71 52.12 27.13
C LEU A 393 12.65 51.01 26.97
N LEU A 394 12.82 49.88 27.66
CA LEU A 394 11.84 48.78 27.66
C LEU A 394 10.56 49.17 28.42
N ALA A 395 10.68 49.92 29.51
CA ALA A 395 9.53 50.47 30.23
C ALA A 395 8.72 51.44 29.33
N GLU A 396 9.40 52.36 28.64
CA GLU A 396 8.76 53.28 27.66
C GLU A 396 8.04 52.51 26.55
N LEU A 397 8.66 51.46 25.99
CA LEU A 397 8.02 50.62 24.98
C LEU A 397 6.81 49.84 25.52
N THR A 398 6.85 49.44 26.78
CA THR A 398 5.74 48.72 27.44
C THR A 398 4.56 49.66 27.72
N GLU A 399 4.84 50.91 28.05
CA GLU A 399 3.83 51.96 28.20
C GLU A 399 3.19 52.34 26.86
N ASP A 400 4.01 52.53 25.81
CA ASP A 400 3.55 52.83 24.44
C ASP A 400 2.73 51.67 23.84
N PHE A 401 3.07 50.41 24.17
CA PHE A 401 2.46 49.20 23.59
C PHE A 401 2.15 48.11 24.66
N PRO A 402 1.08 48.30 25.46
CA PRO A 402 0.72 47.37 26.53
C PRO A 402 0.48 45.94 26.02
N ASN A 403 0.93 44.93 26.77
CA ASN A 403 0.83 43.49 26.46
C ASN A 403 1.51 43.03 25.16
N ARG A 404 2.22 43.91 24.45
CA ARG A 404 2.97 43.55 23.22
C ARG A 404 4.48 43.49 23.46
N VAL A 405 4.99 44.03 24.55
CA VAL A 405 6.39 43.97 24.94
C VAL A 405 6.51 43.09 26.17
N VAL A 406 7.24 41.98 26.02
CA VAL A 406 7.36 40.91 27.01
C VAL A 406 8.84 40.68 27.27
N TYR A 407 9.29 40.87 28.50
CA TYR A 407 10.67 40.59 28.88
C TYR A 407 10.72 40.01 30.29
N SER A 408 11.74 39.20 30.56
CA SER A 408 11.93 38.62 31.90
C SER A 408 12.38 39.69 32.89
N SER A 409 11.77 39.70 34.09
CA SER A 409 12.11 40.63 35.18
C SER A 409 13.49 40.35 35.79
N GLY A 410 14.00 39.12 35.66
CA GLY A 410 15.34 38.72 36.06
C GLY A 410 16.09 37.98 34.94
N PRO A 411 17.42 37.86 35.05
CA PRO A 411 18.24 37.26 34.01
C PRO A 411 17.92 35.77 33.80
N SER A 412 17.76 35.37 32.54
CA SER A 412 17.40 34.02 32.10
C SER A 412 18.57 33.02 32.13
N ARG A 413 19.76 33.45 32.59
CA ARG A 413 20.98 32.63 32.70
C ARG A 413 21.34 31.90 31.39
N THR A 414 21.21 32.60 30.26
CA THR A 414 21.45 32.02 28.94
C THR A 414 22.69 32.60 28.27
N ASN A 415 23.43 31.75 27.57
CA ASN A 415 24.51 32.14 26.65
C ASN A 415 24.03 32.18 25.19
N ALA A 416 22.76 31.82 24.93
CA ALA A 416 22.18 31.71 23.60
C ALA A 416 22.11 33.06 22.89
N CYS A 417 22.48 33.06 21.61
CA CYS A 417 22.39 34.22 20.74
C CYS A 417 21.45 33.86 19.58
N LEU A 418 20.20 34.29 19.69
CA LEU A 418 19.11 33.85 18.82
C LEU A 418 18.15 35.01 18.56
N VAL A 419 17.66 35.10 17.32
CA VAL A 419 16.55 35.97 16.95
C VAL A 419 15.56 35.15 16.14
N ILE A 420 14.27 35.16 16.49
CA ILE A 420 13.23 34.38 15.80
C ILE A 420 12.09 35.32 15.38
N ALA A 421 11.70 35.28 14.12
CA ALA A 421 10.51 35.95 13.60
C ALA A 421 9.43 34.91 13.29
N ASP A 422 8.36 34.93 14.07
CA ASP A 422 7.27 33.95 14.04
C ASP A 422 7.78 32.50 14.07
N ASP A 423 7.11 31.57 13.39
CA ASP A 423 7.58 30.22 13.09
C ASP A 423 8.23 30.13 11.68
N ARG A 424 8.72 31.25 11.16
CA ARG A 424 9.15 31.37 9.76
C ARG A 424 10.64 31.53 9.56
N MET A 425 11.32 32.26 10.43
CA MET A 425 12.73 32.56 10.25
C MET A 425 13.45 32.68 11.58
N ALA A 426 14.69 32.22 11.66
CA ALA A 426 15.55 32.43 12.82
C ALA A 426 17.00 32.69 12.41
N LEU A 427 17.71 33.46 13.23
CA LEU A 427 19.16 33.64 13.19
C LEU A 427 19.76 32.99 14.44
N VAL A 428 20.58 31.97 14.26
CA VAL A 428 21.36 31.30 15.31
C VAL A 428 22.82 31.68 15.12
N SER A 429 23.48 32.25 16.14
CA SER A 429 24.85 32.77 16.01
C SER A 429 25.69 32.56 17.28
N GLY A 430 27.01 32.75 17.14
CA GLY A 430 27.91 32.96 18.29
C GLY A 430 27.92 34.42 18.78
N ARG A 431 27.46 35.37 17.96
CA ARG A 431 27.39 36.81 18.26
C ARG A 431 26.06 37.17 18.91
N ALA A 432 26.11 37.82 20.07
CA ALA A 432 24.93 38.36 20.75
C ALA A 432 24.20 39.39 19.86
N PRO A 433 22.91 39.22 19.56
CA PRO A 433 22.19 40.07 18.61
C PRO A 433 22.04 41.54 19.07
N LEU A 434 22.07 41.78 20.39
CA LEU A 434 21.93 43.11 20.99
C LEU A 434 23.25 43.66 21.51
N ARG A 435 24.38 43.18 20.97
CA ARG A 435 25.72 43.71 21.21
C ARG A 435 26.15 44.64 20.07
N ALA A 436 26.67 45.81 20.41
CA ALA A 436 27.17 46.78 19.44
C ALA A 436 28.36 46.21 18.65
N PRO A 437 28.56 46.62 17.39
CA PRO A 437 29.79 46.35 16.65
C PRO A 437 30.99 46.91 17.42
N ARG A 438 32.08 46.13 17.55
CA ARG A 438 33.34 46.68 18.08
C ARG A 438 33.91 47.64 17.05
N GLN A 439 34.34 48.81 17.52
CA GLN A 439 34.83 49.92 16.69
C GLN A 439 36.27 49.62 16.20
N ALA A 440 36.44 48.63 15.33
CA ALA A 440 37.68 48.37 14.58
C ALA A 440 37.56 48.77 13.09
N ASP A 441 36.41 49.33 12.68
CA ASP A 441 36.10 49.68 11.28
C ASP A 441 36.65 51.06 10.85
N LYS A 442 37.65 51.61 11.53
CA LYS A 442 38.36 52.81 11.04
C LYS A 442 39.86 52.56 10.99
N ALA A 443 40.31 52.24 9.78
CA ALA A 443 41.67 52.39 9.27
C ALA A 443 42.77 51.60 10.00
N SER A 444 42.86 50.29 9.70
CA SER A 444 44.16 49.64 9.56
C SER A 444 44.29 49.10 8.14
N ASP A 445 45.25 49.62 7.36
CA ASP A 445 45.61 49.13 6.02
C ASP A 445 46.15 47.67 6.03
N SER A 446 46.25 47.05 7.20
CA SER A 446 46.42 45.60 7.38
C SER A 446 45.08 44.97 7.77
N GLY A 447 44.44 44.27 6.83
CA GLY A 447 43.15 43.59 7.01
C GLY A 447 43.15 42.38 7.97
N SER A 448 44.05 42.32 8.95
CA SER A 448 44.25 41.17 9.85
C SER A 448 43.54 41.26 11.21
N ASP A 449 42.98 42.41 11.59
CA ASP A 449 42.44 42.64 12.95
C ASP A 449 40.89 42.63 13.03
N ALA A 450 40.19 42.21 11.97
CA ALA A 450 38.73 42.10 12.00
C ALA A 450 38.30 40.81 12.73
N VAL A 451 37.50 40.95 13.79
CA VAL A 451 36.94 39.79 14.51
C VAL A 451 36.09 38.95 13.57
N GLN A 452 36.44 37.68 13.37
CA GLN A 452 35.67 36.78 12.51
C GLN A 452 34.37 36.38 13.22
N GLU A 453 33.22 36.64 12.59
CA GLU A 453 31.91 36.32 13.14
C GLU A 453 31.09 35.50 12.15
N LEU A 454 30.40 34.48 12.65
CA LEU A 454 29.56 33.61 11.84
C LEU A 454 28.27 33.25 12.58
N GLY A 455 27.17 33.35 11.85
CA GLY A 455 25.86 32.83 12.23
C GLY A 455 25.18 32.16 11.05
N VAL A 456 24.08 31.47 11.31
CA VAL A 456 23.26 30.85 10.27
C VAL A 456 21.82 31.33 10.41
N ARG A 457 21.29 31.86 9.32
CA ARG A 457 19.87 32.14 9.17
C ARG A 457 19.18 30.90 8.60
N ILE A 458 18.16 30.42 9.29
CA ILE A 458 17.24 29.40 8.79
C ILE A 458 15.87 30.02 8.48
N ALA A 459 15.17 29.47 7.51
CA ALA A 459 13.79 29.79 7.23
C ALA A 459 13.00 28.55 6.80
N ALA A 460 11.70 28.54 7.13
CA ALA A 460 10.76 27.52 6.66
C ALA A 460 10.71 27.48 5.12
N GLU A 461 10.59 26.28 4.56
CA GLU A 461 10.54 26.08 3.11
C GLU A 461 9.15 26.37 2.53
N SER A 462 8.12 25.89 3.23
CA SER A 462 6.71 26.08 2.89
C SER A 462 6.01 26.90 3.98
N ASP A 463 4.72 27.17 3.75
CA ASP A 463 3.85 27.79 4.76
C ASP A 463 3.35 26.75 5.79
N ASP A 464 3.90 25.53 5.83
CA ASP A 464 3.56 24.49 6.80
C ASP A 464 4.40 24.61 8.09
N ALA A 465 4.19 23.68 9.03
CA ALA A 465 4.96 23.60 10.27
C ALA A 465 6.43 23.24 10.02
N CYS A 466 7.33 24.04 10.58
CA CYS A 466 8.79 23.85 10.50
C CYS A 466 9.33 23.46 11.89
N THR A 467 9.65 22.18 12.07
CA THR A 467 10.00 21.63 13.39
C THR A 467 11.21 22.33 14.03
N PRO A 468 12.30 22.64 13.30
CA PRO A 468 13.44 23.35 13.88
C PRO A 468 13.08 24.73 14.43
N LEU A 469 12.13 25.45 13.83
CA LEU A 469 11.69 26.76 14.30
C LEU A 469 10.76 26.63 15.51
N GLU A 470 9.83 25.68 15.49
CA GLU A 470 8.99 25.36 16.65
C GLU A 470 9.84 24.94 17.86
N ASP A 471 10.89 24.14 17.64
CA ASP A 471 11.83 23.71 18.67
C ASP A 471 12.61 24.88 19.29
N LEU A 472 13.08 25.84 18.48
CA LEU A 472 13.73 27.07 18.97
C LEU A 472 12.76 27.93 19.81
N LEU A 473 11.51 28.06 19.38
CA LEU A 473 10.46 28.79 20.12
C LEU A 473 10.08 28.06 21.41
N GLN A 474 9.94 26.75 21.36
CA GLN A 474 9.62 25.90 22.51
C GLN A 474 10.73 25.96 23.56
N TRP A 475 11.99 25.99 23.14
CA TRP A 475 13.11 26.23 24.03
C TRP A 475 13.08 27.64 24.63
N THR A 476 12.75 28.65 23.82
CA THR A 476 12.65 30.04 24.29
C THR A 476 11.60 30.17 25.38
N ARG A 477 10.41 29.59 25.17
CA ARG A 477 9.33 29.52 26.16
C ARG A 477 9.81 28.93 27.50
N LYS A 478 10.67 27.90 27.46
CA LYS A 478 11.24 27.25 28.66
C LYS A 478 12.40 28.01 29.29
N ALA A 479 13.13 28.81 28.53
CA ALA A 479 14.29 29.57 29.01
C ALA A 479 13.88 30.79 29.86
N ILE A 480 12.63 31.23 29.75
CA ILE A 480 12.09 32.35 30.53
C ILE A 480 11.80 31.90 31.97
N PRO A 481 12.36 32.56 33.01
CA PRO A 481 12.14 32.16 34.40
C PRO A 481 10.70 32.31 34.91
N ASP A 482 9.94 33.24 34.31
CA ASP A 482 8.54 33.52 34.65
C ASP A 482 7.60 32.75 33.71
N TYR A 483 6.83 31.82 34.26
CA TYR A 483 5.90 30.98 33.50
C TYR A 483 4.81 31.80 32.78
N GLY A 484 4.28 32.87 33.40
CA GLY A 484 3.25 33.71 32.78
C GLY A 484 3.78 34.41 31.53
N VAL A 485 5.02 34.90 31.62
CA VAL A 485 5.75 35.54 30.50
C VAL A 485 6.10 34.50 29.42
N GLY A 486 6.52 33.30 29.82
CA GLY A 486 6.79 32.19 28.90
C GLY A 486 5.56 31.75 28.11
N ALA A 487 4.41 31.64 28.76
CA ALA A 487 3.15 31.24 28.12
C ALA A 487 2.68 32.20 27.01
N MET A 488 3.16 33.46 27.00
CA MET A 488 2.85 34.44 25.95
C MET A 488 3.63 34.21 24.64
N VAL A 489 4.70 33.40 24.66
CA VAL A 489 5.46 33.06 23.45
C VAL A 489 4.65 32.08 22.62
N GLN A 490 4.25 32.43 21.40
CA GLN A 490 3.60 31.51 20.46
C GLN A 490 4.64 30.52 19.92
N VAL A 491 4.27 29.24 19.79
CA VAL A 491 5.25 28.18 19.47
C VAL A 491 4.82 27.38 18.26
N ARG A 492 3.55 26.96 18.20
CA ARG A 492 3.08 26.04 17.17
C ARG A 492 2.70 26.81 15.93
N HIS A 493 2.93 26.22 14.76
CA HIS A 493 2.50 26.78 13.49
C HIS A 493 1.01 27.21 13.50
N GLY A 494 0.14 26.41 14.13
CA GLY A 494 -1.28 26.74 14.30
C GLY A 494 -1.57 27.98 15.16
N ASP A 495 -0.65 28.39 16.04
CA ASP A 495 -0.77 29.64 16.82
C ASP A 495 -0.62 30.88 15.92
N PHE A 496 -0.01 30.73 14.73
CA PHE A 496 0.27 31.81 13.77
C PHE A 496 -0.76 31.89 12.63
N LEU A 497 -1.59 30.86 12.43
CA LEU A 497 -2.60 30.79 11.37
C LEU A 497 -3.94 31.45 11.79
N GLU A 498 -4.60 32.11 10.85
CA GLU A 498 -6.05 32.35 10.92
C GLU A 498 -6.76 31.11 10.36
N VAL A 499 -7.52 30.43 11.22
CA VAL A 499 -8.28 29.18 11.01
C VAL A 499 -8.28 28.69 9.55
N ARG A 500 -7.37 27.76 9.25
CA ARG A 500 -7.41 26.91 8.06
C ARG A 500 -7.34 25.46 8.50
N ASP A 501 -8.19 24.64 7.91
CA ASP A 501 -8.10 23.19 8.05
C ASP A 501 -6.77 22.73 7.43
N PRO A 502 -5.90 22.03 8.19
CA PRO A 502 -4.67 21.49 7.64
C PRO A 502 -5.01 20.43 6.58
N VAL A 503 -4.60 20.67 5.34
CA VAL A 503 -4.63 19.67 4.29
C VAL A 503 -3.49 18.69 4.57
N ALA A 504 -3.81 17.54 5.16
CA ALA A 504 -2.81 16.50 5.35
C ALA A 504 -2.28 16.04 3.97
N PRO A 505 -0.95 15.94 3.78
CA PRO A 505 -0.42 15.32 2.58
C PRO A 505 -0.96 13.90 2.45
N ARG A 506 -1.40 13.52 1.25
CA ARG A 506 -1.89 12.16 1.00
C ARG A 506 -0.72 11.18 1.16
N PRO A 507 -0.80 10.20 2.08
CA PRO A 507 0.23 9.18 2.19
C PRO A 507 0.35 8.39 0.88
N LEU A 508 1.56 7.91 0.58
CA LEU A 508 1.75 6.94 -0.50
C LEU A 508 0.91 5.70 -0.19
N GLU A 509 0.13 5.23 -1.15
CA GLU A 509 -0.69 4.03 -0.95
C GLU A 509 0.21 2.81 -0.80
N LEU A 510 0.03 2.08 0.31
CA LEU A 510 0.73 0.83 0.57
C LEU A 510 0.11 -0.30 -0.27
N PRO A 511 0.91 -1.24 -0.78
CA PRO A 511 0.40 -2.46 -1.43
C PRO A 511 -0.55 -3.23 -0.50
N LYS A 512 -1.49 -3.99 -1.07
CA LYS A 512 -2.41 -4.84 -0.29
C LYS A 512 -1.77 -6.19 0.07
N THR A 513 -2.38 -6.93 0.99
CA THR A 513 -1.90 -8.26 1.37
C THR A 513 -2.05 -9.24 0.20
N PRO A 514 -1.03 -10.03 -0.13
CA PRO A 514 -1.10 -10.99 -1.23
C PRO A 514 -1.88 -12.25 -0.83
N PRO A 515 -2.27 -13.09 -1.80
CA PRO A 515 -2.71 -14.46 -1.53
C PRO A 515 -1.63 -15.25 -0.79
N ASP A 516 -2.04 -15.98 0.24
CA ASP A 516 -1.15 -16.88 1.00
C ASP A 516 -1.34 -18.36 0.64
N THR A 517 -1.94 -18.61 -0.54
CA THR A 517 -2.17 -19.93 -1.14
C THR A 517 -1.62 -19.97 -2.55
N ASP A 518 -1.21 -21.15 -3.03
CA ASP A 518 -0.73 -21.37 -4.42
C ASP A 518 -1.75 -22.13 -5.27
N THR A 519 -2.87 -22.55 -4.70
CA THR A 519 -3.85 -23.46 -5.33
C THR A 519 -4.96 -22.74 -6.10
N GLU A 520 -5.07 -21.43 -5.95
CA GLU A 520 -6.15 -20.64 -6.53
C GLU A 520 -5.79 -20.06 -7.92
N PRO A 521 -6.77 -19.90 -8.83
CA PRO A 521 -6.57 -19.21 -10.10
C PRO A 521 -6.01 -17.80 -9.88
N ASN A 522 -5.02 -17.41 -10.68
CA ASN A 522 -4.33 -16.11 -10.62
C ASN A 522 -3.53 -15.81 -9.33
N ALA A 523 -3.42 -16.74 -8.37
CA ALA A 523 -2.67 -16.49 -7.13
C ALA A 523 -1.19 -16.16 -7.39
N ALA A 524 -0.53 -16.91 -8.27
CA ALA A 524 0.85 -16.64 -8.67
C ALA A 524 1.01 -15.26 -9.32
N THR A 525 0.04 -14.86 -10.16
CA THR A 525 0.04 -13.57 -10.85
C THR A 525 -0.21 -12.40 -9.89
N ALA A 526 -1.15 -12.56 -8.95
CA ALA A 526 -1.39 -11.58 -7.88
C ALA A 526 -0.17 -11.43 -6.96
N VAL A 527 0.56 -12.52 -6.67
CA VAL A 527 1.84 -12.46 -5.94
C VAL A 527 2.91 -11.74 -6.76
N ALA A 528 2.99 -11.94 -8.07
CA ALA A 528 3.92 -11.20 -8.92
C ALA A 528 3.61 -9.69 -8.92
N PHE A 529 2.34 -9.30 -9.00
CA PHE A 529 1.91 -7.90 -8.88
C PHE A 529 2.18 -7.32 -7.49
N TRP A 530 2.02 -8.10 -6.43
CA TRP A 530 2.40 -7.71 -5.07
C TRP A 530 3.89 -7.38 -4.97
N VAL A 531 4.77 -8.21 -5.53
CA VAL A 531 6.22 -7.94 -5.56
C VAL A 531 6.52 -6.66 -6.35
N ASP A 532 5.94 -6.53 -7.54
CA ASP A 532 6.15 -5.35 -8.39
C ASP A 532 5.61 -4.06 -7.74
N ALA A 533 4.49 -4.14 -7.02
CA ALA A 533 3.95 -3.03 -6.24
C ALA A 533 4.90 -2.59 -5.12
N TRP A 534 5.51 -3.52 -4.39
CA TRP A 534 6.52 -3.20 -3.38
C TRP A 534 7.81 -2.62 -3.96
N ARG A 535 8.27 -3.11 -5.11
CA ARG A 535 9.41 -2.53 -5.83
C ARG A 535 9.13 -1.08 -6.24
N LYS A 536 7.99 -0.85 -6.90
CA LYS A 536 7.56 0.50 -7.32
C LYS A 536 7.40 1.44 -6.12
N TYR A 537 6.85 0.97 -5.00
CA TYR A 537 6.74 1.76 -3.76
C TYR A 537 8.12 2.21 -3.27
N VAL A 538 9.06 1.28 -3.11
CA VAL A 538 10.40 1.57 -2.58
C VAL A 538 11.21 2.45 -3.53
N ASP A 539 11.11 2.21 -4.84
CA ASP A 539 11.77 3.06 -5.86
C ASP A 539 11.21 4.48 -5.81
N GLY A 540 9.88 4.63 -5.69
CA GLY A 540 9.22 5.92 -5.52
C GLY A 540 9.67 6.66 -4.25
N VAL A 541 9.76 5.98 -3.11
CA VAL A 541 10.27 6.60 -1.88
C VAL A 541 11.76 6.95 -1.99
N SER A 542 12.58 6.08 -2.59
CA SER A 542 14.00 6.34 -2.80
C SER A 542 14.22 7.55 -3.71
N GLN A 543 13.45 7.67 -4.79
CA GLN A 543 13.52 8.82 -5.70
C GLN A 543 13.08 10.10 -4.99
N LYS A 544 11.99 10.06 -4.21
CA LYS A 544 11.54 11.19 -3.39
C LYS A 544 12.57 11.60 -2.34
N ALA A 545 13.28 10.65 -1.73
CA ALA A 545 14.33 10.92 -0.76
C ALA A 545 15.59 11.51 -1.42
N GLN A 546 15.96 11.03 -2.61
CA GLN A 546 17.07 11.58 -3.41
C GLN A 546 16.77 12.98 -3.94
N ALA A 547 15.50 13.30 -4.18
CA ALA A 547 15.05 14.63 -4.58
C ALA A 547 15.18 15.70 -3.48
N PHE A 548 15.63 15.33 -2.27
CA PHE A 548 15.96 16.29 -1.21
C PHE A 548 17.24 17.05 -1.55
N GLU A 549 17.11 18.08 -2.39
CA GLU A 549 18.23 18.98 -2.76
C GLU A 549 18.63 19.94 -1.62
N ARG A 550 17.75 20.12 -0.62
CA ARG A 550 17.87 21.18 0.38
C ARG A 550 18.34 20.65 1.74
N PRO A 551 19.11 21.45 2.49
CA PRO A 551 19.56 21.05 3.80
C PRO A 551 18.37 20.94 4.75
N TRP A 552 18.55 20.13 5.77
CA TRP A 552 17.64 20.03 6.90
C TRP A 552 18.40 20.37 8.17
N ALA A 553 17.66 20.75 9.21
CA ALA A 553 18.23 21.20 10.45
C ALA A 553 17.61 20.53 11.67
N GLU A 554 18.37 20.49 12.76
CA GLU A 554 17.96 20.06 14.09
C GLU A 554 18.47 21.07 15.11
N VAL A 555 17.65 21.39 16.11
CA VAL A 555 18.09 22.23 17.22
C VAL A 555 18.94 21.41 18.16
N VAL A 556 20.07 21.98 18.57
CA VAL A 556 21.02 21.36 19.49
C VAL A 556 21.00 22.15 20.79
N TYR A 557 20.84 21.45 21.91
CA TYR A 557 20.74 22.05 23.23
C TYR A 557 21.92 21.65 24.09
N ASP A 558 22.49 22.60 24.82
CA ASP A 558 23.41 22.38 25.92
C ASP A 558 24.47 21.31 25.58
N GLU A 559 24.40 20.15 26.23
CA GLU A 559 25.38 19.08 26.18
C GLU A 559 25.35 18.25 24.89
N ALA A 560 24.27 18.33 24.11
CA ALA A 560 24.18 17.68 22.79
C ALA A 560 25.28 18.15 21.85
N HIS A 561 25.77 19.38 22.00
CA HIS A 561 26.91 19.89 21.23
C HIS A 561 28.20 19.09 21.46
N ARG A 562 28.41 18.58 22.69
CA ARG A 562 29.59 17.77 23.03
C ARG A 562 29.54 16.39 22.39
N HIS A 563 28.34 15.79 22.34
CA HIS A 563 28.14 14.53 21.64
C HIS A 563 28.43 14.67 20.14
N LEU A 564 27.95 15.74 19.51
CA LEU A 564 28.23 16.01 18.09
C LEU A 564 29.73 16.20 17.80
N LEU A 565 30.48 16.83 18.71
CA LEU A 565 31.94 16.91 18.59
C LEU A 565 32.61 15.53 18.70
N SER A 566 32.19 14.70 19.66
CA SER A 566 32.70 13.33 19.81
C SER A 566 32.39 12.47 18.59
N ASP A 567 31.16 12.54 18.09
CA ASP A 567 30.70 11.77 16.94
C ASP A 567 31.48 12.21 15.70
N ALA A 568 31.65 13.52 15.46
CA ALA A 568 32.47 14.06 14.37
C ALA A 568 33.92 13.51 14.37
N LEU A 569 34.59 13.48 15.53
CA LEU A 569 35.96 12.95 15.65
C LEU A 569 36.06 11.45 15.34
N ARG A 570 34.96 10.71 15.56
CA ARG A 570 34.90 9.25 15.37
C ARG A 570 34.47 8.85 13.96
N SER A 571 33.45 9.51 13.42
CA SER A 571 32.76 9.08 12.20
C SER A 571 33.07 9.90 10.97
N ALA A 572 33.79 11.03 11.09
CA ALA A 572 34.19 11.79 9.91
C ALA A 572 35.00 10.91 8.95
N GLU A 573 34.76 11.10 7.66
CA GLU A 573 35.41 10.35 6.59
C GLU A 573 36.39 11.22 5.78
N ARG A 574 36.11 12.52 5.64
CA ARG A 574 36.91 13.43 4.79
C ARG A 574 37.53 14.57 5.58
N ARG A 575 36.74 15.28 6.40
CA ARG A 575 37.21 16.52 7.05
C ARG A 575 36.49 16.87 8.35
N ILE A 576 37.20 17.59 9.20
CA ILE A 576 36.71 18.21 10.43
C ILE A 576 37.19 19.66 10.50
N LEU A 577 36.31 20.62 10.76
CA LEU A 577 36.67 21.99 11.13
C LEU A 577 36.08 22.35 12.48
N ILE A 578 36.91 22.88 13.39
CA ILE A 578 36.49 23.34 14.72
C ILE A 578 36.87 24.81 14.85
N SER A 579 35.87 25.68 14.98
CA SER A 579 36.05 27.11 15.25
C SER A 579 35.51 27.44 16.64
N SER A 580 36.32 28.10 17.46
CA SER A 580 35.97 28.43 18.85
C SER A 580 36.55 29.77 19.25
N ARG A 581 35.84 30.52 20.10
CA ARG A 581 36.33 31.81 20.58
C ARG A 581 37.50 31.63 21.54
N ARG A 582 37.47 30.56 22.34
CA ARG A 582 38.47 30.26 23.37
C ARG A 582 38.93 28.82 23.28
N VAL A 583 40.12 28.54 23.81
CA VAL A 583 40.59 27.17 24.01
C VAL A 583 40.69 26.91 25.52
N GLY A 584 39.95 25.92 26.02
CA GLY A 584 39.88 25.61 27.46
C GLY A 584 41.06 24.77 27.96
N PHE A 585 41.29 24.77 29.28
CA PHE A 585 42.39 24.06 29.95
C PHE A 585 42.41 22.54 29.68
N GLU A 586 41.25 21.89 29.54
CA GLU A 586 41.17 20.43 29.27
C GLU A 586 41.55 20.01 27.84
N MET A 587 41.67 20.94 26.89
CA MET A 587 42.26 20.66 25.57
C MET A 587 43.75 20.26 25.68
N GLY A 588 44.41 20.56 26.80
CA GLY A 588 45.77 20.08 27.12
C GLY A 588 45.83 18.70 27.79
N GLY A 589 44.69 18.03 28.01
CA GLY A 589 44.62 16.71 28.62
C GLY A 589 44.80 15.56 27.60
N THR A 590 45.34 14.42 28.05
CA THR A 590 45.62 13.21 27.23
C THR A 590 44.43 12.66 26.46
N ARG A 591 43.18 12.94 26.88
CA ARG A 591 41.95 12.42 26.24
C ARG A 591 41.61 13.12 24.93
N MET A 592 41.70 14.45 24.86
CA MET A 592 41.39 15.19 23.63
C MET A 592 42.50 15.05 22.59
N ASP A 593 43.76 15.02 23.04
CA ASP A 593 44.91 14.69 22.19
C ASP A 593 44.74 13.33 21.50
N SER A 594 44.31 12.30 22.26
CA SER A 594 43.97 10.98 21.72
C SER A 594 42.78 11.04 20.74
N ALA A 595 41.76 11.84 21.04
CA ALA A 595 40.56 11.97 20.21
C ALA A 595 40.82 12.68 18.87
N LEU A 596 41.74 13.66 18.82
CA LEU A 596 42.18 14.34 17.58
C LEU A 596 43.18 13.49 16.80
N ARG A 597 44.04 12.72 17.48
CA ARG A 597 45.00 11.80 16.85
C ARG A 597 44.31 10.68 16.06
N ALA A 598 43.17 10.18 16.54
CA ALA A 598 42.42 9.11 15.88
C ALA A 598 42.00 9.47 14.43
N PRO A 599 41.31 10.59 14.15
CA PRO A 599 40.99 10.99 12.77
C PRO A 599 42.23 11.36 11.96
N LEU A 600 43.23 12.02 12.55
CA LEU A 600 44.49 12.35 11.86
C LEU A 600 45.24 11.09 11.37
N THR A 601 45.22 10.01 12.17
CA THR A 601 45.82 8.71 11.79
C THR A 601 45.05 8.04 10.65
N ARG A 602 43.74 8.31 10.53
CA ARG A 602 42.92 7.85 9.39
C ARG A 602 43.11 8.70 8.12
N GLY A 603 43.94 9.75 8.17
CA GLY A 603 44.17 10.65 7.03
C GLY A 603 43.05 11.66 6.79
N ILE A 604 42.29 12.02 7.84
CA ILE A 604 41.21 13.01 7.76
C ILE A 604 41.78 14.42 7.98
N ASP A 605 41.35 15.39 7.16
CA ASP A 605 41.77 16.79 7.28
C ASP A 605 41.10 17.49 8.46
N VAL A 606 41.88 17.92 9.46
CA VAL A 606 41.41 18.65 10.64
C VAL A 606 41.88 20.10 10.59
N THR A 607 40.94 21.05 10.67
CA THR A 607 41.22 22.49 10.81
C THR A 607 40.73 23.00 12.16
N VAL A 608 41.60 23.67 12.91
CA VAL A 608 41.24 24.27 14.20
C VAL A 608 41.50 25.77 14.16
N THR A 609 40.45 26.57 14.35
CA THR A 609 40.52 28.04 14.38
C THR A 609 40.16 28.53 15.78
N HIS A 610 41.02 29.35 16.39
CA HIS A 610 40.78 29.83 17.76
C HIS A 610 41.28 31.26 18.06
N GLY A 611 40.58 31.94 18.97
CA GLY A 611 40.90 33.30 19.43
C GLY A 611 41.82 33.40 20.66
N ASP A 612 42.11 34.65 21.04
CA ASP A 612 42.94 35.04 22.20
C ASP A 612 42.15 35.03 23.50
N ASP A 613 42.18 33.91 24.21
CA ASP A 613 42.00 33.90 25.66
C ASP A 613 42.72 32.65 26.19
N VAL A 614 44.03 32.82 26.41
CA VAL A 614 44.89 31.81 27.00
C VAL A 614 44.41 31.58 28.43
N ALA A 615 43.81 30.42 28.70
CA ALA A 615 43.67 29.96 30.07
C ALA A 615 45.08 29.93 30.69
N ALA A 616 45.30 30.82 31.66
CA ALA A 616 46.43 31.10 32.57
C ALA A 616 47.81 30.38 32.48
N ASP A 617 47.97 29.21 31.84
CA ASP A 617 49.17 28.37 31.91
C ASP A 617 49.84 28.01 30.56
N GLY A 618 49.36 28.49 29.40
CA GLY A 618 50.10 28.38 28.11
C GLY A 618 50.37 26.95 27.56
N SER A 619 49.84 25.90 28.18
CA SER A 619 50.08 24.49 27.83
C SER A 619 49.27 24.00 26.62
N THR A 620 48.08 24.56 26.38
CA THR A 620 47.16 24.12 25.31
C THR A 620 47.64 24.42 23.89
N PRO A 621 48.24 25.60 23.60
CA PRO A 621 48.89 25.84 22.31
C PRO A 621 50.09 24.91 22.06
N ALA A 622 50.68 24.28 23.09
CA ALA A 622 51.77 23.33 22.90
C ALA A 622 51.27 21.98 22.37
N ALA A 623 50.16 21.44 22.88
CA ALA A 623 49.59 20.17 22.42
C ALA A 623 49.16 20.21 20.94
N LEU A 624 48.48 21.27 20.51
CA LEU A 624 48.11 21.47 19.10
C LEU A 624 49.35 21.66 18.20
N ARG A 625 50.40 22.35 18.69
CA ARG A 625 51.68 22.46 17.98
C ARG A 625 52.38 21.11 17.85
N SER A 626 52.36 20.27 18.89
CA SER A 626 52.91 18.91 18.86
C SER A 626 52.17 18.02 17.86
N LEU A 627 50.83 18.01 17.89
CA LEU A 627 50.03 17.27 16.90
C LEU A 627 50.26 17.77 15.47
N ARG A 628 50.44 19.08 15.27
CA ARG A 628 50.73 19.65 13.95
C ARG A 628 52.11 19.26 13.44
N ALA A 629 53.10 19.19 14.33
CA ALA A 629 54.44 18.72 13.99
C ALA A 629 54.43 17.22 13.61
N GLU A 630 53.55 16.43 14.23
CA GLU A 630 53.38 15.01 13.93
C GLU A 630 52.58 14.74 12.64
N PHE A 631 51.56 15.57 12.34
CA PHE A 631 50.67 15.45 11.18
C PHE A 631 50.64 16.72 10.30
N PRO A 632 51.76 17.15 9.69
CA PRO A 632 51.89 18.47 9.04
C PRO A 632 51.03 18.68 7.78
N GLY A 633 50.47 17.61 7.21
CA GLY A 633 49.56 17.67 6.04
C GLY A 633 48.07 17.53 6.38
N PHE A 634 47.72 17.10 7.59
CA PHE A 634 46.34 16.79 7.98
C PHE A 634 45.82 17.70 9.10
N LEU A 635 46.68 18.45 9.79
CA LEU A 635 46.26 19.41 10.82
C LEU A 635 46.63 20.86 10.45
N THR A 636 45.61 21.68 10.20
CA THR A 636 45.74 23.14 10.06
C THR A 636 45.30 23.83 11.35
N THR A 637 46.09 24.78 11.84
CA THR A 637 45.76 25.59 13.02
C THR A 637 45.90 27.06 12.67
N ASP A 638 44.81 27.79 12.80
CA ASP A 638 44.70 29.22 12.50
C ASP A 638 44.36 29.99 13.79
N HIS A 639 45.07 31.10 13.99
CA HIS A 639 44.95 31.90 15.18
C HIS A 639 44.63 33.35 14.83
N HIS A 640 43.43 33.79 15.20
CA HIS A 640 42.92 35.16 15.01
C HIS A 640 41.70 35.38 15.90
N GLU A 641 41.35 36.64 16.19
CA GLU A 641 40.18 36.95 17.01
C GLU A 641 38.89 36.46 16.30
N THR A 642 38.17 35.52 16.90
CA THR A 642 36.95 34.93 16.33
C THR A 642 35.83 34.79 17.38
N ASN A 643 34.60 35.13 17.00
CA ASN A 643 33.38 34.75 17.70
C ASN A 643 32.59 33.67 16.93
N ALA A 644 33.13 33.13 15.85
CA ALA A 644 32.55 32.00 15.15
C ALA A 644 32.70 30.74 16.02
N ARG A 645 31.56 30.17 16.42
CA ARG A 645 31.49 28.95 17.21
C ARG A 645 30.82 27.87 16.37
N VAL A 646 31.65 27.11 15.68
CA VAL A 646 31.22 26.24 14.58
C VAL A 646 31.97 24.92 14.64
N LEU A 647 31.26 23.83 14.40
CA LEU A 647 31.83 22.52 14.10
C LEU A 647 31.36 22.10 12.71
N VAL A 648 32.27 21.70 11.83
CA VAL A 648 31.96 21.08 10.54
C VAL A 648 32.55 19.68 10.52
N SER A 649 31.75 18.70 10.13
CA SER A 649 32.17 17.31 9.90
C SER A 649 31.59 16.86 8.57
N ASP A 650 32.42 16.70 7.55
CA ASP A 650 31.99 16.38 6.18
C ASP A 650 30.90 17.32 5.63
N ASP A 651 29.65 16.87 5.62
CA ASP A 651 28.46 17.61 5.15
C ASP A 651 27.57 18.14 6.29
N VAL A 652 28.02 17.97 7.54
CA VAL A 652 27.31 18.39 8.76
C VAL A 652 27.95 19.67 9.29
N VAL A 653 27.13 20.68 9.59
CA VAL A 653 27.51 21.94 10.23
C VAL A 653 26.74 22.08 11.53
N VAL A 654 27.43 22.37 12.63
CA VAL A 654 26.82 22.79 13.89
C VAL A 654 27.26 24.22 14.17
N ALA A 655 26.32 25.14 14.30
CA ALA A 655 26.60 26.56 14.55
C ALA A 655 25.71 27.09 15.68
N GLY A 656 26.27 27.94 16.55
CA GLY A 656 25.47 28.60 17.58
C GLY A 656 26.27 29.19 18.71
N SER A 657 25.73 29.10 19.92
CA SER A 657 26.30 29.73 21.11
C SER A 657 27.27 28.84 21.89
N PHE A 658 27.27 27.52 21.68
CA PHE A 658 28.20 26.59 22.33
C PHE A 658 29.63 26.78 21.79
N ASP A 659 30.64 26.83 22.66
CA ASP A 659 32.04 26.98 22.27
C ASP A 659 32.75 25.60 22.30
N PRO A 660 33.06 24.99 21.14
CA PRO A 660 33.58 23.61 21.07
C PRO A 660 34.83 23.31 21.90
N LEU A 661 35.79 24.24 21.95
CA LEU A 661 37.10 24.00 22.57
C LEU A 661 37.20 24.51 24.01
N SER A 662 36.29 25.38 24.47
CA SER A 662 36.29 25.88 25.86
C SER A 662 35.09 25.44 26.69
N GLY A 663 34.01 24.99 26.05
CA GLY A 663 32.79 24.53 26.71
C GLY A 663 32.93 23.20 27.48
N ALA A 664 34.09 22.53 27.42
CA ALA A 664 34.31 21.22 28.05
C ALA A 664 34.36 21.25 29.61
N ALA A 665 34.70 22.37 30.24
CA ALA A 665 35.22 22.39 31.63
C ALA A 665 34.25 22.82 32.75
N VAL A 666 32.96 23.09 32.50
CA VAL A 666 32.06 23.64 33.55
C VAL A 666 31.23 22.56 34.24
N SER A 667 31.30 22.51 35.59
CA SER A 667 30.50 21.63 36.45
C SER A 667 28.98 21.94 36.41
N SER A 668 28.16 20.91 36.60
CA SER A 668 26.70 20.91 36.39
C SER A 668 25.92 22.00 37.17
N HIS A 669 26.44 22.47 38.30
CA HIS A 669 25.73 23.42 39.18
C HIS A 669 25.84 24.90 38.75
N LYS A 670 26.66 25.23 37.75
CA LYS A 670 26.86 26.60 37.23
C LYS A 670 26.42 26.80 35.77
N ARG A 671 25.65 25.87 35.18
CA ARG A 671 25.31 25.91 33.75
C ARG A 671 24.50 27.14 33.34
N ARG A 672 24.87 27.68 32.18
CA ARG A 672 24.13 28.65 31.37
C ARG A 672 23.50 27.88 30.22
N SER A 673 22.25 28.18 29.85
CA SER A 673 21.59 27.48 28.75
C SER A 673 22.19 27.92 27.41
N GLU A 674 22.60 26.94 26.61
CA GLU A 674 23.24 27.11 25.30
C GLU A 674 22.42 26.44 24.21
N ILE A 675 22.39 27.07 23.04
CA ILE A 675 21.64 26.61 21.87
C ILE A 675 22.48 26.72 20.61
N GLY A 676 22.25 25.79 19.71
CA GLY A 676 22.82 25.78 18.38
C GLY A 676 21.89 25.07 17.40
N ILE A 677 22.34 25.00 16.16
CA ILE A 677 21.64 24.33 15.08
C ILE A 677 22.61 23.42 14.35
N LYS A 678 22.25 22.15 14.26
CA LYS A 678 22.90 21.16 13.39
C LYS A 678 22.19 21.23 12.05
N ILE A 679 22.95 21.36 10.98
CA ILE A 679 22.47 21.46 9.61
C ILE A 679 23.24 20.47 8.78
N VAL A 680 22.54 19.65 8.01
CA VAL A 680 23.17 18.63 7.18
C VAL A 680 22.86 18.95 5.73
N GLY A 681 23.92 19.12 4.95
CA GLY A 681 23.88 19.38 3.52
C GLY A 681 25.23 19.86 3.00
N ALA A 682 25.76 19.21 1.97
CA ALA A 682 27.05 19.56 1.37
C ALA A 682 27.15 21.05 0.96
N PRO A 683 26.14 21.68 0.30
CA PRO A 683 26.27 23.06 -0.14
C PRO A 683 26.35 24.08 1.00
N ILE A 684 25.81 23.79 2.19
CA ILE A 684 25.94 24.69 3.34
C ILE A 684 27.27 24.46 4.07
N ALA A 685 27.74 23.21 4.17
CA ALA A 685 29.05 22.89 4.71
C ALA A 685 30.17 23.59 3.92
N GLU A 686 30.14 23.54 2.59
CA GLU A 686 31.09 24.26 1.74
C GLU A 686 31.05 25.79 1.95
N ARG A 687 29.85 26.38 2.03
CA ARG A 687 29.69 27.83 2.26
C ARG A 687 30.25 28.26 3.61
N VAL A 688 30.08 27.44 4.65
CA VAL A 688 30.63 27.72 5.99
C VAL A 688 32.15 27.57 6.01
N LEU A 689 32.69 26.53 5.37
CA LEU A 689 34.14 26.34 5.23
C LEU A 689 34.77 27.50 4.45
N ALA A 690 34.19 27.90 3.33
CA ALA A 690 34.66 29.05 2.55
C ALA A 690 34.61 30.35 3.37
N ALA A 691 33.56 30.55 4.16
CA ALA A 691 33.43 31.72 5.03
C ALA A 691 34.49 31.78 6.15
N LEU A 692 35.00 30.62 6.58
CA LEU A 692 36.01 30.49 7.64
C LEU A 692 37.45 30.43 7.10
N ARG A 693 37.68 29.89 5.89
CA ARG A 693 39.01 29.63 5.31
C ARG A 693 39.56 30.70 4.34
N ALA A 694 38.78 31.65 3.80
CA ALA A 694 39.30 32.60 2.79
C ALA A 694 38.64 34.00 2.71
N ASP A 695 39.48 34.93 2.20
CA ASP A 695 39.32 36.28 1.63
C ASP A 695 37.90 36.62 1.08
N PRO A 696 37.41 37.87 1.19
CA PRO A 696 35.99 38.23 1.13
C PRO A 696 35.33 38.21 -0.28
N ALA A 697 35.94 37.61 -1.30
CA ALA A 697 35.60 37.87 -2.71
C ALA A 697 35.00 36.69 -3.52
N SER A 698 34.30 35.72 -2.91
CA SER A 698 33.60 34.67 -3.67
C SER A 698 32.07 34.88 -3.69
N PRO A 699 31.43 35.06 -4.86
CA PRO A 699 29.98 35.20 -4.96
C PRO A 699 29.26 33.86 -4.73
N PRO A 700 28.02 33.87 -4.22
CA PRO A 700 27.26 32.64 -3.96
C PRO A 700 26.86 31.97 -5.29
N PRO A 701 26.95 30.62 -5.39
CA PRO A 701 26.41 29.91 -6.54
C PRO A 701 24.87 29.98 -6.53
N THR A 702 24.30 30.32 -7.69
CA THR A 702 22.87 30.37 -7.96
C THR A 702 22.24 28.99 -7.77
N ALA A 703 21.15 28.93 -6.99
CA ALA A 703 20.40 27.69 -6.77
C ALA A 703 19.89 27.11 -8.09
N PRO A 704 20.02 25.79 -8.33
CA PRO A 704 19.39 25.16 -9.48
C PRO A 704 17.86 25.28 -9.39
N ALA A 705 17.23 25.39 -10.56
CA ALA A 705 15.78 25.45 -10.68
C ALA A 705 15.16 24.13 -10.19
N PRO A 706 14.01 24.18 -9.49
CA PRO A 706 13.36 22.97 -8.98
C PRO A 706 12.96 22.07 -10.13
N ALA A 707 13.40 20.82 -10.08
CA ALA A 707 12.89 19.78 -10.95
C ALA A 707 11.35 19.62 -10.74
N PRO A 708 10.58 19.34 -11.79
CA PRO A 708 9.14 19.15 -11.68
C PRO A 708 8.83 18.01 -10.70
N ALA A 709 7.82 18.22 -9.85
CA ALA A 709 7.37 17.23 -8.89
C ALA A 709 6.92 15.94 -9.63
N PRO A 710 7.33 14.75 -9.18
CA PRO A 710 6.84 13.51 -9.76
C PRO A 710 5.33 13.40 -9.47
N ASP A 711 4.56 13.31 -10.55
CA ASP A 711 3.12 13.09 -10.48
C ASP A 711 2.81 11.87 -9.63
N THR A 712 1.86 12.03 -8.71
CA THR A 712 1.43 11.01 -7.76
C THR A 712 0.48 10.03 -8.45
N GLN A 713 0.94 9.41 -9.54
CA GLN A 713 0.16 8.39 -10.23
C GLN A 713 0.08 7.14 -9.34
N VAL A 714 -1.16 6.71 -9.06
CA VAL A 714 -1.44 5.40 -8.47
C VAL A 714 -0.72 4.35 -9.33
N SER A 715 0.17 3.59 -8.69
CA SER A 715 0.93 2.55 -9.39
C SER A 715 -0.04 1.53 -9.97
N THR A 716 -0.03 1.35 -11.29
CA THR A 716 -0.82 0.35 -12.02
C THR A 716 -0.70 -1.07 -11.44
N ALA A 717 0.46 -1.38 -10.84
CA ALA A 717 0.70 -2.67 -10.19
C ALA A 717 -0.10 -2.82 -8.90
N ILE A 718 -0.32 -1.74 -8.15
CA ILE A 718 -1.20 -1.75 -6.97
C ILE A 718 -2.63 -2.01 -7.46
N SER A 719 -3.12 -1.26 -8.44
CA SER A 719 -4.48 -1.43 -8.98
C SER A 719 -4.72 -2.84 -9.53
N ALA A 720 -3.76 -3.41 -10.26
CA ALA A 720 -3.82 -4.78 -10.74
C ALA A 720 -3.86 -5.80 -9.59
N GLN A 721 -3.06 -5.59 -8.55
CA GLN A 721 -3.07 -6.44 -7.36
C GLN A 721 -4.42 -6.41 -6.64
N VAL A 722 -5.00 -5.22 -6.42
CA VAL A 722 -6.30 -5.09 -5.74
C VAL A 722 -7.39 -5.78 -6.54
N LEU A 723 -7.44 -5.55 -7.86
CA LEU A 723 -8.41 -6.19 -8.75
C LEU A 723 -8.36 -7.72 -8.64
N LEU A 724 -7.16 -8.31 -8.72
CA LEU A 724 -7.00 -9.76 -8.66
C LEU A 724 -7.32 -10.32 -7.27
N ASN A 725 -7.07 -9.57 -6.20
CA ASN A 725 -7.45 -9.98 -4.85
C ASN A 725 -8.98 -9.98 -4.67
N ASP A 726 -9.66 -8.93 -5.11
CA ASP A 726 -11.11 -8.80 -4.93
C ASP A 726 -11.88 -9.81 -5.80
N LEU A 727 -11.34 -10.16 -6.97
CA LEU A 727 -11.87 -11.23 -7.81
C LEU A 727 -11.78 -12.64 -7.21
N ARG A 728 -11.04 -12.83 -6.10
CA ARG A 728 -10.98 -14.11 -5.36
C ARG A 728 -12.14 -14.27 -4.39
N GLU A 729 -12.67 -13.15 -3.88
CA GLU A 729 -13.82 -13.15 -2.97
C GLU A 729 -15.13 -13.48 -3.73
N VAL A 730 -15.08 -13.50 -5.07
CA VAL A 730 -16.22 -13.81 -5.94
C VAL A 730 -16.04 -15.17 -6.62
N SER A 731 -17.07 -16.01 -6.54
CA SER A 731 -17.09 -17.33 -7.20
C SER A 731 -16.76 -17.23 -8.69
N ALA A 732 -15.96 -18.16 -9.21
CA ALA A 732 -15.62 -18.24 -10.63
C ALA A 732 -16.86 -18.49 -11.52
N GLU A 733 -17.91 -19.11 -10.97
CA GLU A 733 -19.16 -19.41 -11.67
C GLU A 733 -20.11 -18.21 -11.75
N ASP A 734 -19.91 -17.17 -10.92
CA ASP A 734 -20.74 -15.97 -10.88
C ASP A 734 -20.15 -14.86 -11.78
N GLY A 735 -20.32 -15.03 -13.09
CA GLY A 735 -19.87 -14.09 -14.11
C GLY A 735 -20.34 -12.63 -13.90
N PRO A 736 -21.62 -12.37 -13.59
CA PRO A 736 -22.13 -11.01 -13.34
C PRO A 736 -21.44 -10.31 -12.18
N ALA A 737 -21.26 -10.98 -11.04
CA ALA A 737 -20.60 -10.39 -9.87
C ALA A 737 -19.12 -10.08 -10.16
N ARG A 738 -18.42 -10.97 -10.86
CA ARG A 738 -17.02 -10.73 -11.28
C ARG A 738 -16.91 -9.52 -12.19
N ALA A 739 -17.84 -9.37 -13.13
CA ALA A 739 -17.87 -8.24 -14.04
C ALA A 739 -18.17 -6.92 -13.33
N GLU A 740 -18.95 -6.93 -12.26
CA GLU A 740 -19.20 -5.74 -11.42
C GLU A 740 -17.93 -5.30 -10.67
N VAL A 741 -17.19 -6.23 -10.07
CA VAL A 741 -15.90 -5.93 -9.40
C VAL A 741 -14.89 -5.32 -10.37
N ILE A 742 -14.75 -5.89 -11.57
CA ILE A 742 -13.85 -5.37 -12.62
C ILE A 742 -14.24 -3.94 -13.00
N ARG A 743 -15.53 -3.69 -13.25
CA ARG A 743 -16.03 -2.37 -13.65
C ARG A 743 -15.79 -1.33 -12.56
N ALA A 744 -16.14 -1.64 -11.31
CA ALA A 744 -15.93 -0.74 -10.18
C ALA A 744 -14.45 -0.34 -10.00
N HIS A 745 -13.52 -1.29 -10.23
CA HIS A 745 -12.09 -1.00 -10.17
C HIS A 745 -11.63 -0.08 -11.30
N ILE A 746 -12.09 -0.31 -12.52
CA ILE A 746 -11.71 0.50 -13.68
C ILE A 746 -12.34 1.90 -13.58
N ASP A 747 -13.59 2.01 -13.13
CA ASP A 747 -14.29 3.30 -12.90
C ASP A 747 -13.57 4.17 -11.87
N ALA A 748 -12.85 3.57 -10.92
CA ALA A 748 -12.04 4.29 -9.94
C ALA A 748 -10.71 4.83 -10.51
N LEU A 749 -10.32 4.40 -11.71
CA LEU A 749 -9.09 4.81 -12.38
C LEU A 749 -9.36 5.89 -13.44
N GLY A 750 -8.39 6.77 -13.66
CA GLY A 750 -8.42 7.63 -14.84
C GLY A 750 -8.14 6.85 -16.13
N THR A 751 -8.65 7.33 -17.26
CA THR A 751 -8.59 6.66 -18.58
C THR A 751 -7.16 6.26 -18.97
N ALA A 752 -6.16 7.11 -18.73
CA ALA A 752 -4.75 6.81 -19.02
C ALA A 752 -4.19 5.65 -18.17
N THR A 753 -4.58 5.58 -16.89
CA THR A 753 -4.18 4.52 -15.96
C THR A 753 -4.89 3.21 -16.29
N ALA A 754 -6.14 3.27 -16.76
CA ALA A 754 -6.89 2.11 -17.20
C ALA A 754 -6.25 1.41 -18.41
N TRP A 755 -5.77 2.16 -19.42
CA TRP A 755 -4.99 1.58 -20.53
C TRP A 755 -3.71 0.92 -20.07
N SER A 756 -2.97 1.58 -19.18
CA SER A 756 -1.72 1.03 -18.64
C SER A 756 -1.97 -0.23 -17.80
N LEU A 757 -3.10 -0.31 -17.09
CA LEU A 757 -3.53 -1.50 -16.37
C LEU A 757 -3.75 -2.68 -17.34
N LEU A 758 -4.46 -2.47 -18.44
CA LEU A 758 -4.70 -3.53 -19.43
C LEU A 758 -3.38 -4.08 -20.00
N ASP A 759 -2.43 -3.20 -20.32
CA ASP A 759 -1.10 -3.60 -20.81
C ASP A 759 -0.31 -4.39 -19.76
N GLU A 760 -0.44 -4.06 -18.47
CA GLU A 760 0.17 -4.85 -17.40
C GLU A 760 -0.49 -6.22 -17.21
N LEU A 761 -1.82 -6.30 -17.26
CA LEU A 761 -2.57 -7.55 -17.11
C LEU A 761 -2.23 -8.52 -18.24
N GLU A 762 -2.13 -8.05 -19.49
CA GLU A 762 -1.77 -8.87 -20.64
C GLU A 762 -0.34 -9.38 -20.57
N ARG A 763 0.61 -8.50 -20.22
CA ARG A 763 2.04 -8.85 -20.10
C ARG A 763 2.31 -9.92 -19.04
N LYS A 764 1.42 -10.03 -18.05
CA LYS A 764 1.50 -11.01 -16.96
C LYS A 764 0.58 -12.22 -17.21
N GLU A 765 0.03 -12.36 -18.41
CA GLU A 765 -0.79 -13.49 -18.86
C GLU A 765 -1.96 -13.80 -17.92
N VAL A 766 -2.65 -12.75 -17.45
CA VAL A 766 -3.86 -12.89 -16.63
C VAL A 766 -4.96 -13.61 -17.43
N ASP A 767 -5.83 -14.34 -16.73
CA ASP A 767 -7.00 -15.02 -17.31
C ASP A 767 -7.73 -14.16 -18.36
N ALA A 768 -7.98 -14.77 -19.53
CA ALA A 768 -8.58 -14.09 -20.68
C ALA A 768 -10.00 -13.58 -20.38
N GLY A 769 -10.74 -14.19 -19.44
CA GLY A 769 -12.03 -13.71 -18.98
C GLY A 769 -11.94 -12.36 -18.28
N VAL A 770 -10.94 -12.19 -17.41
CA VAL A 770 -10.68 -10.91 -16.73
C VAL A 770 -10.26 -9.84 -17.74
N LEU A 771 -9.29 -10.16 -18.62
CA LEU A 771 -8.82 -9.25 -19.67
C LEU A 771 -9.95 -8.79 -20.59
N ARG A 772 -10.82 -9.71 -21.00
CA ARG A 772 -11.96 -9.43 -21.89
C ARG A 772 -12.95 -8.44 -21.29
N VAL A 773 -13.37 -8.67 -20.05
CA VAL A 773 -14.31 -7.76 -19.37
C VAL A 773 -13.65 -6.40 -19.12
N SER A 774 -12.36 -6.41 -18.77
CA SER A 774 -11.61 -5.18 -18.52
C SER A 774 -11.46 -4.35 -19.80
N ALA A 775 -11.03 -4.98 -20.90
CA ALA A 775 -10.86 -4.33 -22.20
C ALA A 775 -12.19 -3.80 -22.73
N ALA A 776 -13.27 -4.59 -22.66
CA ALA A 776 -14.59 -4.15 -23.11
C ALA A 776 -15.10 -2.93 -22.33
N HIS A 777 -14.88 -2.88 -21.02
CA HIS A 777 -15.31 -1.75 -20.18
C HIS A 777 -14.49 -0.49 -20.45
N VAL A 778 -13.16 -0.59 -20.57
CA VAL A 778 -12.30 0.55 -20.91
C VAL A 778 -12.63 1.10 -22.31
N LEU A 779 -12.86 0.22 -23.29
CA LEU A 779 -13.27 0.62 -24.64
C LEU A 779 -14.63 1.34 -24.64
N ARG A 780 -15.58 0.89 -23.83
CA ARG A 780 -16.87 1.56 -23.64
C ARG A 780 -16.69 2.97 -23.06
N GLN A 781 -15.97 3.12 -21.96
CA GLN A 781 -15.70 4.43 -21.35
C GLN A 781 -15.05 5.41 -22.35
N ALA A 782 -14.04 4.93 -23.08
CA ALA A 782 -13.36 5.76 -24.09
C ALA A 782 -14.28 6.17 -25.27
N THR A 783 -15.31 5.38 -25.55
CA THR A 783 -16.32 5.70 -26.58
C THR A 783 -17.35 6.69 -26.05
N ASP A 784 -17.78 6.54 -24.80
CA ASP A 784 -18.71 7.46 -24.12
C ASP A 784 -18.08 8.87 -23.95
N GLU A 785 -16.79 8.94 -23.58
CA GLU A 785 -16.04 10.22 -23.47
C GLU A 785 -15.92 10.96 -24.81
N ARG A 786 -15.73 10.22 -25.92
CA ARG A 786 -15.71 10.79 -27.28
C ARG A 786 -17.05 11.37 -27.72
N ALA A 787 -18.16 10.88 -27.16
CA ALA A 787 -19.49 11.41 -27.47
C ALA A 787 -19.80 12.72 -26.72
N THR A 788 -19.04 13.04 -25.68
CA THR A 788 -19.23 14.23 -24.83
C THR A 788 -18.26 15.38 -25.07
N ASP A 789 -17.08 15.12 -25.65
CA ASP A 789 -16.08 16.16 -25.93
C ASP A 789 -16.18 16.69 -27.38
N ASP A 790 -16.62 17.94 -27.52
CA ASP A 790 -16.65 18.71 -28.78
C ASP A 790 -15.24 18.84 -29.42
N GLU A 791 -15.06 18.19 -30.57
CA GLU A 791 -14.20 18.48 -31.75
C GLU A 791 -12.73 18.98 -31.61
N ARG A 792 -12.09 19.06 -30.44
CA ARG A 792 -10.78 19.75 -30.32
C ARG A 792 -9.57 18.97 -29.79
N ALA A 793 -9.68 17.68 -29.49
CA ALA A 793 -8.50 16.88 -29.18
C ALA A 793 -7.94 16.24 -30.45
N THR A 794 -6.69 16.55 -30.81
CA THR A 794 -5.97 15.91 -31.91
C THR A 794 -6.01 14.38 -31.77
N ASP A 795 -6.75 13.73 -32.68
CA ASP A 795 -7.18 12.32 -32.64
C ASP A 795 -6.06 11.25 -32.61
N ASP A 796 -4.81 11.63 -32.81
CA ASP A 796 -3.77 10.69 -33.27
C ASP A 796 -3.06 9.88 -32.15
N GLU A 797 -3.02 10.39 -30.90
CA GLU A 797 -2.34 9.70 -29.78
C GLU A 797 -3.29 8.86 -28.91
N ARG A 798 -4.55 9.28 -28.73
CA ARG A 798 -5.56 8.53 -27.96
C ARG A 798 -6.23 7.40 -28.75
N ALA A 799 -6.20 7.44 -30.09
CA ALA A 799 -6.79 6.39 -30.91
C ALA A 799 -5.97 5.08 -30.92
N ARG A 800 -4.64 5.17 -30.77
CA ARG A 800 -3.74 4.01 -30.92
C ARG A 800 -3.96 2.90 -29.87
N PRO A 801 -4.17 3.18 -28.57
CA PRO A 801 -4.44 2.14 -27.58
C PRO A 801 -5.81 1.47 -27.80
N ALA A 802 -6.84 2.26 -28.14
CA ALA A 802 -8.19 1.75 -28.36
C ALA A 802 -8.27 0.79 -29.55
N ASP A 803 -7.63 1.13 -30.68
CA ASP A 803 -7.60 0.28 -31.87
C ASP A 803 -6.94 -1.07 -31.60
N ARG A 804 -5.84 -1.08 -30.83
CA ARG A 804 -5.15 -2.31 -30.42
C ARG A 804 -6.09 -3.22 -29.62
N TRP A 805 -6.81 -2.68 -28.64
CA TRP A 805 -7.70 -3.46 -27.78
C TRP A 805 -8.98 -3.91 -28.49
N TRP A 806 -9.52 -3.13 -29.43
CA TRP A 806 -10.59 -3.59 -30.34
C TRP A 806 -10.15 -4.79 -31.17
N ARG A 807 -8.94 -4.74 -31.75
CA ARG A 807 -8.37 -5.85 -32.52
C ARG A 807 -8.13 -7.09 -31.65
N TRP A 808 -7.59 -6.92 -30.46
CA TRP A 808 -7.38 -8.02 -29.50
C TRP A 808 -8.70 -8.70 -29.14
N LEU A 809 -9.73 -7.91 -28.79
CA LEU A 809 -11.04 -8.43 -28.39
C LEU A 809 -11.74 -9.18 -29.54
N LEU A 810 -11.68 -8.64 -30.76
CA LEU A 810 -12.20 -9.30 -31.96
C LEU A 810 -11.56 -10.69 -32.14
N LEU A 811 -10.23 -10.78 -32.07
CA LEU A 811 -9.50 -12.03 -32.27
C LEU A 811 -9.76 -13.04 -31.15
N ASP A 812 -9.84 -12.59 -29.89
CA ASP A 812 -10.23 -13.46 -28.76
C ASP A 812 -11.63 -14.06 -28.96
N ARG A 813 -12.61 -13.24 -29.35
CA ARG A 813 -13.98 -13.71 -29.64
C ARG A 813 -13.99 -14.69 -30.81
N TRP A 814 -13.27 -14.38 -31.88
CA TRP A 814 -13.14 -15.24 -33.06
C TRP A 814 -12.53 -16.60 -32.73
N VAL A 815 -11.41 -16.63 -32.01
CA VAL A 815 -10.73 -17.87 -31.62
C VAL A 815 -11.58 -18.71 -30.67
N SER A 816 -12.38 -18.08 -29.81
CA SER A 816 -13.30 -18.78 -28.91
C SER A 816 -14.58 -19.32 -29.59
N GLY A 817 -14.78 -19.06 -30.89
CA GLY A 817 -16.00 -19.47 -31.61
C GLY A 817 -17.24 -18.60 -31.31
N ALA A 818 -17.09 -17.49 -30.60
CA ALA A 818 -18.15 -16.53 -30.32
C ALA A 818 -18.38 -15.62 -31.54
N PHE A 819 -18.81 -16.20 -32.67
CA PHE A 819 -18.83 -15.52 -33.96
C PHE A 819 -19.78 -14.33 -34.05
N ILE A 820 -20.91 -14.35 -33.32
CA ILE A 820 -21.81 -13.19 -33.23
C ILE A 820 -21.08 -12.00 -32.59
N GLU A 821 -20.43 -12.23 -31.45
CA GLU A 821 -19.67 -11.19 -30.74
C GLU A 821 -18.54 -10.66 -31.63
N ALA A 822 -17.81 -11.55 -32.31
CA ALA A 822 -16.77 -11.15 -33.26
C ALA A 822 -17.31 -10.31 -34.43
N ALA A 823 -18.46 -10.65 -35.01
CA ALA A 823 -19.06 -9.89 -36.10
C ALA A 823 -19.54 -8.49 -35.67
N LEU A 824 -20.10 -8.38 -34.46
CA LEU A 824 -20.47 -7.10 -33.87
C LEU A 824 -19.24 -6.22 -33.64
N LEU A 825 -18.16 -6.78 -33.07
CA LEU A 825 -16.90 -6.07 -32.86
C LEU A 825 -16.25 -5.63 -34.18
N ARG A 826 -16.27 -6.50 -35.20
CA ARG A 826 -15.71 -6.18 -36.52
C ARG A 826 -16.43 -5.01 -37.18
N GLY A 827 -17.75 -4.88 -36.96
CA GLY A 827 -18.57 -3.79 -37.49
C GLY A 827 -18.25 -2.42 -36.91
N VAL A 828 -17.61 -2.36 -35.73
CA VAL A 828 -17.15 -1.11 -35.10
C VAL A 828 -15.79 -0.66 -35.62
N ILE A 829 -14.96 -1.58 -36.14
CA ILE A 829 -13.61 -1.30 -36.60
C ILE A 829 -13.65 -0.81 -38.06
N ALA A 830 -13.31 0.46 -38.29
CA ALA A 830 -13.35 1.08 -39.62
C ALA A 830 -12.26 0.58 -40.59
N ASP A 831 -11.21 -0.06 -40.09
CA ASP A 831 -10.07 -0.55 -40.89
C ASP A 831 -10.51 -1.65 -41.87
N PRO A 832 -10.52 -1.40 -43.20
CA PRO A 832 -10.95 -2.41 -44.19
C PRO A 832 -9.93 -3.53 -44.38
N ALA A 833 -8.66 -3.33 -44.00
CA ALA A 833 -7.61 -4.34 -44.06
C ALA A 833 -7.64 -5.29 -42.84
N MET A 834 -8.43 -4.97 -41.81
CA MET A 834 -8.55 -5.82 -40.62
C MET A 834 -9.17 -7.17 -40.97
N ARG A 835 -8.46 -8.24 -40.57
CA ARG A 835 -8.89 -9.63 -40.70
C ARG A 835 -9.35 -10.20 -39.35
N PRO A 836 -10.41 -11.02 -39.29
CA PRO A 836 -11.25 -11.45 -40.41
C PRO A 836 -12.06 -10.29 -41.02
N ARG A 837 -12.33 -10.31 -42.34
CA ARG A 837 -13.15 -9.29 -43.01
C ARG A 837 -14.60 -9.35 -42.50
N GLN A 838 -15.31 -8.22 -42.61
CA GLN A 838 -16.71 -8.11 -42.17
C GLN A 838 -17.58 -9.22 -42.78
N THR A 839 -17.48 -9.46 -44.09
CA THR A 839 -18.23 -10.51 -44.79
C THR A 839 -18.01 -11.89 -44.19
N LEU A 840 -16.76 -12.28 -43.94
CA LEU A 840 -16.45 -13.58 -43.33
C LEU A 840 -17.01 -13.68 -41.89
N THR A 841 -16.92 -12.59 -41.11
CA THR A 841 -17.52 -12.58 -39.76
C THR A 841 -19.04 -12.68 -39.79
N THR A 842 -19.69 -12.05 -40.77
CA THR A 842 -21.15 -12.14 -40.97
C THR A 842 -21.56 -13.56 -41.33
N VAL A 843 -20.81 -14.26 -42.20
CA VAL A 843 -21.06 -15.68 -42.51
C VAL A 843 -20.94 -16.54 -41.26
N ALA A 844 -19.85 -16.40 -40.50
CA ALA A 844 -19.65 -17.16 -39.27
C ALA A 844 -20.73 -16.88 -38.22
N ALA A 845 -21.19 -15.62 -38.09
CA ALA A 845 -22.29 -15.25 -37.21
C ALA A 845 -23.66 -15.72 -37.73
N ALA A 846 -23.80 -16.05 -39.00
CA ALA A 846 -25.06 -16.51 -39.59
C ALA A 846 -25.21 -18.04 -39.58
N LEU A 847 -24.15 -18.81 -39.29
CA LEU A 847 -24.17 -20.28 -39.23
C LEU A 847 -25.39 -20.83 -38.47
N GLY A 848 -26.13 -21.76 -39.11
CA GLY A 848 -27.36 -22.35 -38.58
C GLY A 848 -28.54 -21.39 -38.36
N ARG A 849 -28.51 -20.15 -38.90
CA ARG A 849 -29.57 -19.13 -38.75
C ARG A 849 -30.13 -18.70 -40.10
N GLU A 850 -31.35 -18.14 -40.11
CA GLU A 850 -32.06 -17.70 -41.32
C GLU A 850 -31.29 -16.68 -42.19
N ALA A 851 -30.34 -15.94 -41.61
CA ALA A 851 -29.51 -14.97 -42.34
C ALA A 851 -28.38 -15.61 -43.17
N PHE A 852 -28.09 -16.91 -42.98
CA PHE A 852 -26.97 -17.59 -43.63
C PHE A 852 -27.00 -17.53 -45.17
N PRO A 853 -28.13 -17.80 -45.84
CA PRO A 853 -28.16 -17.85 -47.31
C PRO A 853 -27.68 -16.54 -47.95
N ASN A 854 -28.14 -15.40 -47.43
CA ASN A 854 -27.70 -14.10 -47.94
C ASN A 854 -26.23 -13.84 -47.58
N ALA A 855 -25.83 -14.11 -46.33
CA ALA A 855 -24.48 -13.85 -45.87
C ALA A 855 -23.40 -14.59 -46.67
N ILE A 856 -23.62 -15.87 -46.99
CA ILE A 856 -22.63 -16.67 -47.72
C ILE A 856 -22.54 -16.28 -49.19
N VAL A 857 -23.67 -15.98 -49.85
CA VAL A 857 -23.70 -15.49 -51.23
C VAL A 857 -23.01 -14.13 -51.33
N ASP A 858 -23.33 -13.19 -50.44
CA ASP A 858 -22.71 -11.86 -50.40
C ASP A 858 -21.18 -11.96 -50.21
N ALA A 859 -20.73 -12.84 -49.33
CA ALA A 859 -19.30 -13.03 -49.07
C ALA A 859 -18.52 -13.56 -50.29
N VAL A 860 -19.15 -14.38 -51.13
CA VAL A 860 -18.55 -14.89 -52.38
C VAL A 860 -18.52 -13.81 -53.45
N LEU A 861 -19.57 -12.99 -53.55
CA LEU A 861 -19.66 -11.89 -54.52
C LEU A 861 -18.65 -10.76 -54.22
N GLU A 862 -18.20 -10.62 -52.98
CA GLU A 862 -17.23 -9.62 -52.53
C GLU A 862 -15.75 -9.96 -52.79
N ASN A 863 -15.46 -10.86 -53.74
CA ASN A 863 -14.11 -11.29 -54.12
C ASN A 863 -13.27 -11.75 -52.91
N PRO A 864 -13.60 -12.91 -52.31
CA PRO A 864 -12.88 -13.44 -51.16
C PRO A 864 -11.42 -13.75 -51.50
N THR A 865 -10.53 -13.56 -50.54
CA THR A 865 -9.12 -14.00 -50.66
C THR A 865 -9.03 -15.53 -50.73
N ALA A 866 -7.91 -16.09 -51.19
CA ALA A 866 -7.74 -17.55 -51.27
C ALA A 866 -7.98 -18.28 -49.93
N ALA A 867 -7.62 -17.65 -48.80
CA ALA A 867 -7.89 -18.19 -47.46
C ALA A 867 -9.38 -18.15 -47.10
N GLU A 868 -10.08 -17.07 -47.48
CA GLU A 868 -11.53 -16.93 -47.28
C GLU A 868 -12.30 -17.89 -48.19
N GLN A 869 -11.87 -18.09 -49.44
CA GLN A 869 -12.44 -19.11 -50.33
C GLN A 869 -12.39 -20.50 -49.70
N VAL A 870 -11.25 -20.86 -49.08
CA VAL A 870 -11.12 -22.13 -48.34
C VAL A 870 -12.09 -22.20 -47.15
N ALA A 871 -12.22 -21.13 -46.37
CA ALA A 871 -13.15 -21.06 -45.24
C ALA A 871 -14.62 -21.16 -45.68
N LEU A 872 -15.01 -20.42 -46.71
CA LEU A 872 -16.34 -20.43 -47.30
C LEU A 872 -16.66 -21.80 -47.92
N ALA A 873 -15.71 -22.44 -48.59
CA ALA A 873 -15.89 -23.80 -49.12
C ALA A 873 -16.08 -24.84 -47.99
N ALA A 874 -15.31 -24.75 -46.91
CA ALA A 874 -15.46 -25.65 -45.77
C ALA A 874 -16.81 -25.47 -45.06
N VAL A 875 -17.22 -24.23 -44.81
CA VAL A 875 -18.52 -23.90 -44.21
C VAL A 875 -19.68 -24.29 -45.13
N GLY A 876 -19.60 -23.96 -46.42
CA GLY A 876 -20.61 -24.31 -47.41
C GLY A 876 -20.79 -25.82 -47.53
N ALA A 877 -19.68 -26.59 -47.53
CA ALA A 877 -19.74 -28.04 -47.55
C ALA A 877 -20.38 -28.62 -46.26
N ALA A 878 -20.06 -28.06 -45.09
CA ALA A 878 -20.66 -28.49 -43.83
C ALA A 878 -22.16 -28.19 -43.81
N GLU A 879 -22.58 -26.97 -44.16
CA GLU A 879 -24.00 -26.58 -44.17
C GLU A 879 -24.81 -27.38 -45.21
N LEU A 880 -24.26 -27.59 -46.41
CA LEU A 880 -24.92 -28.40 -47.45
C LEU A 880 -25.13 -29.86 -47.00
N LEU A 881 -24.16 -30.43 -46.29
CA LEU A 881 -24.20 -31.83 -45.88
C LEU A 881 -24.97 -32.07 -44.57
N LEU A 882 -25.07 -31.08 -43.68
CA LEU A 882 -25.54 -31.27 -42.32
C LEU A 882 -26.85 -30.53 -42.00
N THR A 883 -27.17 -29.43 -42.70
CA THR A 883 -28.27 -28.54 -42.30
C THR A 883 -29.58 -28.87 -43.03
N PRO A 884 -30.70 -29.14 -42.33
CA PRO A 884 -31.99 -29.53 -42.94
C PRO A 884 -32.78 -28.42 -43.64
N LEU A 885 -32.30 -27.18 -43.63
CA LEU A 885 -33.01 -26.02 -44.18
C LEU A 885 -32.74 -25.90 -45.69
N SER A 886 -33.80 -26.00 -46.51
CA SER A 886 -33.67 -25.97 -47.98
C SER A 886 -32.99 -24.69 -48.50
N ALA A 887 -33.35 -23.53 -47.93
CA ALA A 887 -32.74 -22.26 -48.33
C ALA A 887 -31.24 -22.16 -48.01
N HIS A 888 -30.76 -22.86 -46.97
CA HIS A 888 -29.32 -22.93 -46.66
C HIS A 888 -28.61 -23.79 -47.70
N ALA A 889 -29.21 -24.93 -48.06
CA ALA A 889 -28.66 -25.84 -49.03
C ALA A 889 -28.56 -25.21 -50.42
N ASP A 890 -29.60 -24.51 -50.89
CA ASP A 890 -29.58 -23.83 -52.19
C ASP A 890 -28.43 -22.79 -52.27
N ALA A 891 -28.27 -21.98 -51.22
CA ALA A 891 -27.21 -20.97 -51.15
C ALA A 891 -25.80 -21.57 -50.98
N ALA A 892 -25.68 -22.66 -50.21
CA ALA A 892 -24.43 -23.39 -50.05
C ALA A 892 -24.02 -24.09 -51.36
N GLU A 893 -24.96 -24.72 -52.06
CA GLU A 893 -24.75 -25.31 -53.39
C GLU A 893 -24.30 -24.25 -54.40
N GLN A 894 -25.01 -23.12 -54.49
CA GLN A 894 -24.63 -22.01 -55.36
C GLN A 894 -23.23 -21.47 -55.02
N THR A 895 -22.90 -21.34 -53.74
CA THR A 895 -21.58 -20.91 -53.28
C THR A 895 -20.49 -21.90 -53.71
N LEU A 896 -20.70 -23.20 -53.49
CA LEU A 896 -19.73 -24.22 -53.89
C LEU A 896 -19.55 -24.27 -55.42
N ASP A 897 -20.62 -24.06 -56.20
CA ASP A 897 -20.56 -24.01 -57.65
C ASP A 897 -19.73 -22.83 -58.17
N VAL A 898 -19.88 -21.65 -57.57
CA VAL A 898 -19.05 -20.49 -57.90
C VAL A 898 -17.59 -20.73 -57.51
N LEU A 899 -17.35 -21.20 -56.28
CA LEU A 899 -15.99 -21.43 -55.78
C LEU A 899 -15.26 -22.58 -56.50
N LEU A 900 -15.98 -23.59 -57.00
CA LEU A 900 -15.41 -24.66 -57.84
C LEU A 900 -15.03 -24.17 -59.24
N GLY A 901 -15.70 -23.12 -59.74
CA GLY A 901 -15.34 -22.42 -60.97
C GLY A 901 -14.06 -21.60 -60.84
N ASP A 902 -13.79 -21.10 -59.62
CA ASP A 902 -12.54 -20.44 -59.25
C ASP A 902 -11.48 -21.45 -58.76
N ALA A 903 -10.20 -21.07 -58.78
CA ALA A 903 -9.09 -22.00 -58.51
C ALA A 903 -8.91 -22.34 -57.01
N LEU A 904 -9.91 -22.97 -56.35
CA LEU A 904 -9.80 -23.53 -55.00
C LEU A 904 -8.59 -24.49 -54.91
N PRO A 905 -7.71 -24.39 -53.91
CA PRO A 905 -6.58 -25.31 -53.76
C PRO A 905 -7.02 -26.69 -53.25
N GLU A 906 -6.25 -27.74 -53.58
CA GLU A 906 -6.39 -29.04 -52.92
C GLU A 906 -5.98 -28.94 -51.44
N PRO A 907 -6.64 -29.66 -50.51
CA PRO A 907 -7.72 -30.63 -50.70
C PRO A 907 -9.13 -30.03 -50.60
N TRP A 908 -9.26 -28.69 -50.52
CA TRP A 908 -10.55 -28.02 -50.29
C TRP A 908 -11.47 -28.10 -51.51
N ARG A 909 -10.89 -28.16 -52.72
CA ARG A 909 -11.61 -28.50 -53.94
C ARG A 909 -12.25 -29.89 -53.87
N GLU A 910 -11.52 -30.90 -53.40
CA GLU A 910 -12.03 -32.26 -53.20
C GLU A 910 -13.20 -32.27 -52.20
N LEU A 911 -13.16 -31.48 -51.13
CA LEU A 911 -14.29 -31.33 -50.19
C LEU A 911 -15.55 -30.78 -50.87
N ALA A 912 -15.41 -29.65 -51.57
CA ALA A 912 -16.52 -29.00 -52.26
C ALA A 912 -17.17 -29.96 -53.28
N ALA A 913 -16.35 -30.71 -54.03
CA ALA A 913 -16.82 -31.72 -54.96
C ALA A 913 -17.55 -32.87 -54.25
N ILE A 914 -17.02 -33.39 -53.12
CA ILE A 914 -17.70 -34.44 -52.35
C ILE A 914 -19.06 -33.96 -51.85
N ALA A 915 -19.16 -32.74 -51.33
CA ALA A 915 -20.41 -32.18 -50.82
C ALA A 915 -21.45 -32.03 -51.94
N ARG A 916 -21.05 -31.42 -53.07
CA ARG A 916 -21.91 -31.25 -54.25
C ARG A 916 -22.36 -32.58 -54.84
N ASP A 917 -21.45 -33.52 -55.06
CA ASP A 917 -21.78 -34.84 -55.61
C ASP A 917 -22.77 -35.59 -54.70
N THR A 918 -22.56 -35.49 -53.39
CA THR A 918 -23.45 -36.12 -52.40
C THR A 918 -24.83 -35.51 -52.48
N TRP A 919 -24.92 -34.17 -52.48
CA TRP A 919 -26.18 -33.44 -52.60
C TRP A 919 -26.92 -33.77 -53.90
N ALA A 920 -26.22 -33.82 -55.03
CA ALA A 920 -26.79 -34.16 -56.33
C ALA A 920 -27.40 -35.58 -56.38
N VAL A 921 -26.86 -36.51 -55.58
CA VAL A 921 -27.36 -37.89 -55.49
C VAL A 921 -28.51 -38.01 -54.48
N THR A 922 -28.39 -37.40 -53.30
CA THR A 922 -29.34 -37.59 -52.20
C THR A 922 -30.52 -36.62 -52.25
N GLY A 923 -30.33 -35.43 -52.83
CA GLY A 923 -31.29 -34.32 -52.83
C GLY A 923 -31.65 -33.78 -51.43
N ARG A 924 -30.86 -34.15 -50.42
CA ARG A 924 -31.08 -33.83 -49.00
C ARG A 924 -29.80 -33.99 -48.18
N PRO A 925 -29.71 -33.36 -47.00
CA PRO A 925 -28.57 -33.50 -46.10
C PRO A 925 -28.42 -34.94 -45.58
N LEU A 926 -27.24 -35.24 -45.05
CA LEU A 926 -26.95 -36.52 -44.42
C LEU A 926 -27.81 -36.70 -43.14
N PRO A 927 -28.35 -37.91 -42.89
CA PRO A 927 -29.21 -38.16 -41.74
C PRO A 927 -28.39 -38.30 -40.45
N ILE A 928 -27.87 -37.19 -39.91
CA ILE A 928 -26.90 -37.17 -38.80
C ILE A 928 -27.39 -37.90 -37.54
N GLU A 929 -28.66 -37.76 -37.18
CA GLU A 929 -29.21 -38.47 -36.02
C GLU A 929 -29.23 -40.00 -36.22
N ARG A 930 -29.46 -40.47 -37.45
CA ARG A 930 -29.37 -41.91 -37.76
C ARG A 930 -27.93 -42.39 -37.84
N ILE A 931 -27.02 -41.55 -38.35
CA ILE A 931 -25.57 -41.83 -38.35
C ILE A 931 -25.06 -41.95 -36.90
N ARG A 932 -25.48 -41.05 -35.99
CA ARG A 932 -25.17 -41.13 -34.56
C ARG A 932 -25.72 -42.40 -33.92
N ALA A 933 -26.97 -42.76 -34.22
CA ALA A 933 -27.59 -43.99 -33.72
C ALA A 933 -26.90 -45.26 -34.22
N ASP A 934 -26.53 -45.31 -35.51
CA ASP A 934 -25.78 -46.43 -36.12
C ASP A 934 -24.37 -46.53 -35.52
N SER A 935 -23.66 -45.41 -35.39
CA SER A 935 -22.34 -45.35 -34.75
C SER A 935 -22.38 -45.77 -33.28
N HIS A 936 -23.41 -45.36 -32.53
CA HIS A 936 -23.62 -45.80 -31.14
C HIS A 936 -23.85 -47.31 -31.08
N THR A 937 -24.67 -47.85 -31.98
CA THR A 937 -24.95 -49.29 -32.08
C THR A 937 -23.69 -50.09 -32.42
N GLU A 938 -22.84 -49.59 -33.33
CA GLU A 938 -21.54 -50.20 -33.65
C GLU A 938 -20.57 -50.13 -32.47
N HIS A 939 -20.53 -49.01 -31.73
CA HIS A 939 -19.70 -48.86 -30.54
C HIS A 939 -20.14 -49.80 -29.41
N GLU A 940 -21.45 -49.88 -29.16
CA GLU A 940 -22.03 -50.83 -28.19
C GLU A 940 -21.69 -52.29 -28.56
N ARG A 941 -21.69 -52.65 -29.85
CA ARG A 941 -21.26 -53.98 -30.31
C ARG A 941 -19.77 -54.23 -30.09
N ALA A 942 -18.92 -53.24 -30.35
CA ALA A 942 -17.48 -53.32 -30.12
C ALA A 942 -17.14 -53.41 -28.63
N ASP A 943 -17.80 -52.59 -27.79
CA ASP A 943 -17.69 -52.61 -26.34
C ASP A 943 -18.15 -53.95 -25.76
N LEU A 944 -19.27 -54.49 -26.26
CA LEU A 944 -19.76 -55.82 -25.87
C LEU A 944 -18.74 -56.90 -26.25
N ALA A 945 -18.17 -56.83 -27.45
CA ALA A 945 -17.12 -57.77 -27.88
C ALA A 945 -15.86 -57.67 -27.00
N GLY A 946 -15.41 -56.45 -26.68
CA GLY A 946 -14.28 -56.22 -25.78
C GLY A 946 -14.55 -56.68 -24.35
N ALA A 947 -15.78 -56.51 -23.85
CA ALA A 947 -16.20 -57.01 -22.55
C ALA A 947 -16.17 -58.56 -22.49
N TRP A 948 -16.59 -59.24 -23.56
CA TRP A 948 -16.46 -60.69 -23.68
C TRP A 948 -14.99 -61.14 -23.62
N ASP A 949 -14.10 -60.44 -24.31
CA ASP A 949 -12.67 -60.74 -24.29
C ASP A 949 -12.04 -60.50 -22.90
N ASP A 950 -12.37 -59.38 -22.23
CA ASP A 950 -11.92 -59.11 -20.86
C ASP A 950 -12.42 -60.18 -19.87
N LEU A 951 -13.67 -60.62 -19.99
CA LEU A 951 -14.20 -61.71 -19.18
C LEU A 951 -13.45 -63.03 -19.43
N ALA A 952 -13.15 -63.37 -20.68
CA ALA A 952 -12.40 -64.58 -21.04
C ALA A 952 -10.99 -64.57 -20.43
N VAL A 953 -10.28 -63.43 -20.52
CA VAL A 953 -8.93 -63.23 -19.96
C VAL A 953 -8.95 -63.30 -18.43
N ARG A 954 -9.93 -62.66 -17.78
CA ARG A 954 -10.07 -62.73 -16.31
C ARG A 954 -10.32 -64.16 -15.86
N LEU A 955 -11.23 -64.87 -16.51
CA LEU A 955 -11.55 -66.26 -16.20
C LEU A 955 -10.31 -67.16 -16.33
N GLU A 956 -9.53 -66.99 -17.40
CA GLU A 956 -8.28 -67.74 -17.63
C GLU A 956 -7.22 -67.44 -16.56
N ARG A 957 -7.08 -66.17 -16.17
CA ARG A 957 -6.13 -65.77 -15.14
C ARG A 957 -6.48 -66.37 -13.78
N VAL A 958 -7.76 -66.52 -13.45
CA VAL A 958 -8.18 -67.17 -12.19
C VAL A 958 -7.94 -68.68 -12.26
N GLU A 959 -8.27 -69.31 -13.38
CA GLU A 959 -8.05 -70.74 -13.63
C GLU A 959 -6.56 -71.16 -13.55
N ARG A 960 -5.64 -70.27 -13.92
CA ARG A 960 -4.19 -70.51 -13.79
C ARG A 960 -3.63 -70.28 -12.37
N THR A 961 -4.48 -70.03 -11.37
CA THR A 961 -4.00 -69.75 -10.01
C THR A 961 -3.51 -71.03 -9.33
N SER A 962 -2.23 -71.08 -8.97
CA SER A 962 -1.64 -72.24 -8.30
C SER A 962 -1.74 -72.16 -6.78
N PHE A 963 -2.01 -73.30 -6.16
CA PHE A 963 -2.10 -73.46 -4.71
C PHE A 963 -1.04 -74.43 -4.19
N ARG A 964 -0.58 -74.21 -2.95
CA ARG A 964 0.42 -75.07 -2.30
C ARG A 964 -0.19 -76.24 -1.53
N PHE A 965 -1.44 -76.12 -1.09
CA PHE A 965 -2.12 -77.13 -0.27
C PHE A 965 -2.99 -78.04 -1.14
N ALA A 966 -2.95 -79.35 -0.87
CA ALA A 966 -3.70 -80.35 -1.62
C ALA A 966 -5.22 -80.11 -1.57
N SER A 967 -5.74 -79.65 -0.42
CA SER A 967 -7.15 -79.28 -0.25
C SER A 967 -7.56 -78.13 -1.17
N SER A 968 -6.74 -77.08 -1.27
CA SER A 968 -6.97 -75.95 -2.17
C SER A 968 -6.85 -76.31 -3.64
N ILE A 969 -5.93 -77.21 -4.03
CA ILE A 969 -5.80 -77.70 -5.41
C ILE A 969 -7.07 -78.44 -5.82
N LYS A 970 -7.59 -79.33 -4.96
CA LYS A 970 -8.80 -80.10 -5.25
C LYS A 970 -10.06 -79.22 -5.31
N ALA A 971 -10.20 -78.25 -4.40
CA ALA A 971 -11.33 -77.32 -4.42
C ALA A 971 -11.29 -76.41 -5.65
N HIS A 972 -10.12 -75.91 -6.04
CA HIS A 972 -9.92 -75.15 -7.26
C HIS A 972 -10.27 -75.98 -8.52
N ALA A 973 -9.78 -77.21 -8.60
CA ALA A 973 -10.12 -78.13 -9.69
C ALA A 973 -11.64 -78.38 -9.78
N ARG A 974 -12.35 -78.44 -8.65
CA ARG A 974 -13.82 -78.62 -8.63
C ARG A 974 -14.58 -77.39 -9.13
N LEU A 975 -14.08 -76.18 -8.89
CA LEU A 975 -14.69 -74.93 -9.36
C LEU A 975 -14.62 -74.76 -10.89
N PHE A 976 -13.51 -75.21 -11.50
CA PHE A 976 -13.20 -75.02 -12.92
C PHE A 976 -13.37 -76.28 -13.77
N ARG A 977 -13.77 -77.43 -13.18
CA ARG A 977 -14.17 -78.62 -13.96
C ARG A 977 -15.35 -78.27 -14.86
N ASP A 978 -15.54 -79.01 -15.95
CA ASP A 978 -16.60 -78.76 -16.95
C ASP A 978 -18.03 -78.67 -16.36
N ASP A 979 -18.30 -79.40 -15.26
CA ASP A 979 -19.58 -79.36 -14.52
C ASP A 979 -19.57 -78.40 -13.30
N GLY A 980 -18.45 -77.73 -13.06
CA GLY A 980 -18.27 -76.75 -12.00
C GLY A 980 -18.79 -75.36 -12.39
N PRO A 981 -19.07 -74.47 -11.43
CA PRO A 981 -19.69 -73.18 -11.69
C PRO A 981 -18.92 -72.33 -12.71
N PHE A 982 -17.59 -72.26 -12.59
CA PHE A 982 -16.73 -71.47 -13.48
C PHE A 982 -16.34 -72.22 -14.76
N GLY A 983 -16.44 -73.55 -14.79
CA GLY A 983 -16.31 -74.35 -16.02
C GLY A 983 -17.51 -74.17 -16.95
N VAL A 984 -18.73 -74.16 -16.42
CA VAL A 984 -19.94 -73.82 -17.20
C VAL A 984 -19.86 -72.38 -17.71
N LEU A 985 -19.37 -71.45 -16.90
CA LEU A 985 -19.14 -70.07 -17.32
C LEU A 985 -18.13 -70.00 -18.48
N ARG A 986 -17.07 -70.83 -18.48
CA ARG A 986 -16.11 -70.90 -19.60
C ARG A 986 -16.80 -71.25 -20.90
N THR A 987 -17.62 -72.30 -20.93
CA THR A 987 -18.36 -72.70 -22.13
C THR A 987 -19.28 -71.60 -22.65
N ILE A 988 -19.91 -70.85 -21.75
CA ILE A 988 -20.76 -69.71 -22.11
C ILE A 988 -19.95 -68.56 -22.72
N VAL A 989 -18.78 -68.27 -22.14
CA VAL A 989 -17.86 -67.23 -22.61
C VAL A 989 -17.28 -67.57 -23.98
N ASP A 990 -16.88 -68.82 -24.19
CA ASP A 990 -16.35 -69.29 -25.48
C ASP A 990 -17.41 -69.25 -26.58
N GLY A 991 -18.68 -69.56 -26.24
CA GLY A 991 -19.81 -69.43 -27.14
C GLY A 991 -20.37 -68.01 -27.29
N ARG A 992 -19.88 -67.04 -26.48
CA ARG A 992 -20.40 -65.66 -26.33
C ARG A 992 -21.93 -65.58 -26.27
N ASP A 993 -22.57 -66.57 -25.63
CA ASP A 993 -24.03 -66.67 -25.56
C ASP A 993 -24.56 -65.85 -24.38
N ILE A 994 -25.03 -64.63 -24.67
CA ILE A 994 -25.56 -63.70 -23.68
C ILE A 994 -26.80 -64.23 -22.95
N ARG A 995 -27.64 -65.02 -23.63
CA ARG A 995 -28.85 -65.62 -23.03
C ARG A 995 -28.49 -66.79 -22.13
N ALA A 996 -27.45 -67.55 -22.46
CA ALA A 996 -26.90 -68.55 -21.57
C ALA A 996 -26.23 -67.91 -20.35
N LEU A 997 -25.52 -66.79 -20.52
CA LEU A 997 -24.90 -66.03 -19.41
C LEU A 997 -25.93 -65.48 -18.43
N GLN A 998 -26.99 -64.84 -18.92
CA GLN A 998 -28.10 -64.35 -18.10
C GLN A 998 -28.77 -65.49 -17.31
N ARG A 999 -29.02 -66.63 -17.96
CA ARG A 999 -29.56 -67.82 -17.30
C ARG A 999 -28.62 -68.38 -16.24
N TRP A 1000 -27.32 -68.46 -16.51
CA TRP A 1000 -26.32 -68.94 -15.57
C TRP A 1000 -26.20 -68.06 -14.32
N LEU A 1001 -26.20 -66.73 -14.49
CA LEU A 1001 -26.21 -65.76 -13.37
C LEU A 1001 -27.47 -65.89 -12.51
N ALA A 1002 -28.61 -66.24 -13.10
CA ALA A 1002 -29.87 -66.40 -12.38
C ALA A 1002 -30.02 -67.74 -11.64
N THR A 1003 -29.31 -68.79 -12.07
CA THR A 1003 -29.48 -70.16 -11.53
C THR A 1003 -28.36 -70.64 -10.62
N GLN A 1004 -27.17 -70.05 -10.69
CA GLN A 1004 -26.03 -70.47 -9.88
C GLN A 1004 -25.92 -69.65 -8.57
N PRO A 1005 -25.59 -70.27 -7.42
CA PRO A 1005 -25.40 -69.58 -6.14
C PRO A 1005 -24.03 -68.87 -6.09
N VAL A 1006 -23.76 -68.00 -7.05
CA VAL A 1006 -22.47 -67.28 -7.18
C VAL A 1006 -22.50 -65.88 -6.54
N ASP A 1007 -23.60 -65.49 -5.90
CA ASP A 1007 -23.73 -64.17 -5.28
C ASP A 1007 -22.83 -63.97 -4.06
N ASP A 1008 -22.50 -65.05 -3.34
CA ASP A 1008 -21.49 -65.07 -2.30
C ASP A 1008 -20.36 -66.03 -2.67
N VAL A 1009 -19.35 -65.49 -3.36
CA VAL A 1009 -18.15 -66.21 -3.80
C VAL A 1009 -17.43 -66.89 -2.64
N ARG A 1010 -17.41 -66.23 -1.47
CA ARG A 1010 -16.77 -66.77 -0.27
C ARG A 1010 -17.51 -68.01 0.20
N SER A 1011 -18.83 -67.93 0.31
CA SER A 1011 -19.66 -69.09 0.69
C SER A 1011 -19.52 -70.22 -0.32
N LEU A 1012 -19.52 -69.93 -1.63
CA LEU A 1012 -19.33 -70.94 -2.68
C LEU A 1012 -17.99 -71.69 -2.55
N VAL A 1013 -16.88 -70.96 -2.34
CA VAL A 1013 -15.55 -71.55 -2.14
C VAL A 1013 -15.50 -72.38 -0.85
N HIS A 1014 -16.16 -71.92 0.22
CA HIS A 1014 -16.23 -72.67 1.47
C HIS A 1014 -17.07 -73.95 1.36
N THR A 1015 -18.22 -73.92 0.69
CA THR A 1015 -19.08 -75.10 0.49
C THR A 1015 -18.36 -76.16 -0.35
N ILE A 1016 -17.79 -75.78 -1.49
CA ILE A 1016 -16.99 -76.68 -2.33
C ILE A 1016 -15.74 -77.18 -1.58
N GLY A 1017 -15.21 -76.36 -0.69
CA GLY A 1017 -14.13 -76.72 0.21
C GLY A 1017 -14.46 -77.79 1.23
N ALA A 1018 -15.59 -77.64 1.89
CA ALA A 1018 -16.10 -78.58 2.88
C ALA A 1018 -16.38 -79.94 2.25
N ASP A 1019 -16.93 -79.96 1.04
CA ASP A 1019 -17.20 -81.20 0.29
C ASP A 1019 -15.94 -81.98 -0.10
N VAL A 1020 -14.78 -81.31 -0.17
CA VAL A 1020 -13.51 -81.89 -0.64
C VAL A 1020 -12.57 -82.23 0.53
N GLN A 1021 -12.81 -81.71 1.73
CA GLN A 1021 -12.00 -81.97 2.93
C GLN A 1021 -12.26 -83.37 3.52
N GLN A 1022 -11.24 -84.22 3.53
CA GLN A 1022 -11.15 -85.37 4.43
C GLN A 1022 -10.18 -85.03 5.57
N GLN A 1023 -10.72 -84.83 6.78
CA GLN A 1023 -10.01 -84.61 8.06
C GLN A 1023 -8.97 -83.46 8.12
N GLY A 1024 -9.39 -82.32 8.69
CA GLY A 1024 -8.55 -81.48 9.57
C GLY A 1024 -7.64 -80.41 8.95
N GLU A 1025 -7.32 -80.43 7.65
CA GLU A 1025 -6.50 -79.37 7.04
C GLU A 1025 -7.36 -78.21 6.51
N LEU A 1026 -7.31 -77.05 7.17
CA LEU A 1026 -7.97 -75.81 6.73
C LEU A 1026 -7.62 -75.49 5.27
N MET A 1027 -8.63 -75.15 4.47
CA MET A 1027 -8.38 -74.66 3.12
C MET A 1027 -7.72 -73.28 3.21
N HIS A 1028 -6.50 -73.19 2.66
CA HIS A 1028 -5.73 -71.98 2.34
C HIS A 1028 -4.76 -71.41 3.39
N ASP A 1029 -3.66 -70.87 2.85
CA ASP A 1029 -2.83 -69.83 3.44
C ASP A 1029 -3.70 -68.57 3.67
N TYR A 1030 -3.90 -68.16 4.92
CA TYR A 1030 -4.71 -66.99 5.28
C TYR A 1030 -4.31 -65.72 4.50
N GLN A 1031 -3.07 -65.65 3.99
CA GLN A 1031 -2.58 -64.49 3.25
C GLN A 1031 -3.01 -64.43 1.76
N ARG A 1032 -3.41 -65.56 1.14
CA ARG A 1032 -3.73 -65.61 -0.30
C ARG A 1032 -5.22 -65.72 -0.63
N LEU A 1033 -6.05 -66.12 0.33
CA LEU A 1033 -7.50 -66.27 0.15
C LEU A 1033 -8.21 -64.96 -0.25
N PRO A 1034 -7.94 -63.79 0.36
CA PRO A 1034 -8.61 -62.54 -0.05
C PRO A 1034 -8.37 -62.19 -1.51
N ARG A 1035 -7.12 -62.29 -1.99
CA ARG A 1035 -6.76 -62.02 -3.40
C ARG A 1035 -7.38 -63.01 -4.38
N TYR A 1036 -7.64 -64.24 -3.96
CA TYR A 1036 -8.31 -65.23 -4.81
C TYR A 1036 -9.81 -64.95 -4.91
N LEU A 1037 -10.46 -64.59 -3.80
CA LEU A 1037 -11.86 -64.16 -3.79
C LEU A 1037 -12.07 -62.90 -4.63
N GLU A 1038 -11.21 -61.87 -4.48
CA GLU A 1038 -11.26 -60.65 -5.30
C GLU A 1038 -11.21 -60.95 -6.81
N ARG A 1039 -10.40 -61.93 -7.21
CA ARG A 1039 -10.27 -62.35 -8.61
C ARG A 1039 -11.55 -63.02 -9.14
N LEU A 1040 -12.17 -63.89 -8.34
CA LEU A 1040 -13.44 -64.53 -8.69
C LEU A 1040 -14.60 -63.53 -8.71
N GLU A 1041 -14.64 -62.60 -7.75
CA GLU A 1041 -15.60 -61.49 -7.72
C GLU A 1041 -15.46 -60.58 -8.95
N ALA A 1042 -14.23 -60.32 -9.40
CA ALA A 1042 -13.98 -59.55 -10.62
C ALA A 1042 -14.50 -60.26 -11.88
N VAL A 1043 -14.40 -61.59 -11.96
CA VAL A 1043 -15.01 -62.38 -13.06
C VAL A 1043 -16.52 -62.23 -13.05
N LEU A 1044 -17.17 -62.37 -11.88
CA LEU A 1044 -18.63 -62.23 -11.77
C LEU A 1044 -19.11 -60.82 -12.07
N LYS A 1045 -18.35 -59.79 -11.67
CA LYS A 1045 -18.66 -58.40 -11.99
C LYS A 1045 -18.64 -58.18 -13.51
N ALA A 1046 -17.63 -58.68 -14.20
CA ALA A 1046 -17.54 -58.60 -15.66
C ALA A 1046 -18.69 -59.37 -16.34
N ALA A 1047 -19.03 -60.57 -15.87
CA ALA A 1047 -20.18 -61.33 -16.35
C ALA A 1047 -21.52 -60.59 -16.18
N ARG A 1048 -21.75 -59.94 -15.04
CA ARG A 1048 -22.96 -59.14 -14.80
C ARG A 1048 -23.03 -57.89 -15.69
N GLN A 1049 -21.90 -57.26 -15.99
CA GLN A 1049 -21.83 -56.12 -16.90
C GLN A 1049 -22.24 -56.52 -18.32
N ILE A 1050 -21.76 -57.65 -18.83
CA ILE A 1050 -22.15 -58.18 -20.15
C ILE A 1050 -23.65 -58.54 -20.17
N ALA A 1051 -24.15 -59.21 -19.12
CA ALA A 1051 -25.55 -59.62 -19.05
C ALA A 1051 -26.54 -58.44 -19.02
N ALA A 1052 -26.12 -57.27 -18.52
CA ALA A 1052 -26.94 -56.06 -18.46
C ALA A 1052 -26.98 -55.27 -19.78
N ALA A 1053 -26.11 -55.55 -20.74
CA ALA A 1053 -25.93 -54.77 -21.98
C ALA A 1053 -26.98 -55.05 -23.08
N VAL A 1054 -28.05 -55.81 -22.81
CA VAL A 1054 -29.07 -56.15 -23.82
C VAL A 1054 -30.14 -55.06 -23.92
N ARG A 1055 -30.18 -54.36 -25.06
CA ARG A 1055 -31.38 -53.68 -25.58
C ARG A 1055 -31.76 -54.26 -26.94
N ASP A 1056 -33.07 -54.39 -27.18
CA ASP A 1056 -33.61 -54.86 -28.45
C ASP A 1056 -33.23 -53.88 -29.58
N PRO A 1057 -32.55 -54.33 -30.64
CA PRO A 1057 -32.25 -53.48 -31.78
C PRO A 1057 -33.55 -53.21 -32.56
N ALA A 1058 -34.02 -51.97 -32.51
CA ALA A 1058 -35.09 -51.51 -33.40
C ALA A 1058 -34.58 -51.51 -34.84
N ALA A 1059 -35.13 -52.42 -35.64
CA ALA A 1059 -34.89 -52.50 -37.08
C ALA A 1059 -35.86 -51.55 -37.80
N ASP A 1060 -35.36 -50.46 -38.39
CA ASP A 1060 -35.80 -49.99 -39.71
C ASP A 1060 -34.95 -48.79 -40.21
N GLY A 1061 -34.44 -48.86 -41.44
CA GLY A 1061 -33.75 -47.71 -42.07
C GLY A 1061 -32.62 -48.01 -43.09
N GLY A 1062 -32.51 -49.21 -43.65
CA GLY A 1062 -31.30 -49.69 -44.36
C GLY A 1062 -30.93 -49.03 -45.69
N TYR A 1063 -31.82 -48.28 -46.37
CA TYR A 1063 -31.51 -47.70 -47.69
C TYR A 1063 -30.78 -46.35 -47.58
N GLU A 1064 -31.25 -45.45 -46.70
CA GLU A 1064 -30.70 -44.09 -46.57
C GLU A 1064 -29.29 -44.07 -45.97
N LEU A 1065 -28.98 -45.02 -45.09
CA LEU A 1065 -27.64 -45.16 -44.50
C LEU A 1065 -26.60 -45.63 -45.52
N LYS A 1066 -26.99 -46.38 -46.58
CA LYS A 1066 -26.04 -46.92 -47.57
C LYS A 1066 -25.45 -45.81 -48.46
N GLU A 1067 -26.28 -44.88 -48.91
CA GLU A 1067 -25.85 -43.71 -49.69
C GLU A 1067 -25.02 -42.76 -48.80
N ALA A 1068 -25.47 -42.50 -47.58
CA ALA A 1068 -24.74 -41.70 -46.60
C ALA A 1068 -23.35 -42.30 -46.26
N ARG A 1069 -23.22 -43.64 -46.17
CA ARG A 1069 -21.94 -44.31 -45.89
C ARG A 1069 -20.94 -44.15 -47.05
N THR A 1070 -21.42 -44.01 -48.28
CA THR A 1070 -20.56 -43.77 -49.45
C THR A 1070 -19.94 -42.38 -49.39
N ALA A 1071 -20.74 -41.35 -49.09
CA ALA A 1071 -20.25 -39.99 -48.85
C ALA A 1071 -19.30 -39.93 -47.64
N ALA A 1072 -19.68 -40.58 -46.52
CA ALA A 1072 -18.87 -40.63 -45.31
C ALA A 1072 -17.48 -41.25 -45.54
N ARG A 1073 -17.36 -42.31 -46.35
CA ARG A 1073 -16.07 -42.91 -46.72
C ARG A 1073 -15.19 -41.97 -47.54
N ARG A 1074 -15.77 -41.23 -48.49
CA ARG A 1074 -15.05 -40.22 -49.27
C ARG A 1074 -14.53 -39.10 -48.34
N LEU A 1075 -15.38 -38.60 -47.44
CA LEU A 1075 -15.00 -37.60 -46.44
C LEU A 1075 -13.92 -38.13 -45.48
N ALA A 1076 -14.00 -39.39 -45.06
CA ALA A 1076 -12.99 -40.03 -44.21
C ALA A 1076 -11.61 -40.09 -44.90
N ALA A 1077 -11.57 -40.50 -46.16
CA ALA A 1077 -10.34 -40.53 -46.96
C ALA A 1077 -9.76 -39.13 -47.17
N TRP A 1078 -10.62 -38.13 -47.39
CA TRP A 1078 -10.24 -36.73 -47.54
C TRP A 1078 -9.69 -36.10 -46.25
N ARG A 1079 -10.23 -36.45 -45.07
CA ARG A 1079 -9.91 -35.83 -43.78
C ARG A 1079 -8.41 -35.80 -43.47
N SER A 1080 -7.68 -36.86 -43.79
CA SER A 1080 -6.22 -36.92 -43.54
C SER A 1080 -5.45 -35.85 -44.33
N LYS A 1081 -5.85 -35.63 -45.60
CA LYS A 1081 -5.31 -34.56 -46.45
C LYS A 1081 -5.69 -33.19 -45.90
N ALA A 1082 -6.93 -33.01 -45.45
CA ALA A 1082 -7.42 -31.75 -44.89
C ALA A 1082 -6.66 -31.35 -43.62
N ILE A 1083 -6.43 -32.29 -42.70
CA ILE A 1083 -5.64 -32.08 -41.48
C ILE A 1083 -4.20 -31.70 -41.83
N ALA A 1084 -3.59 -32.33 -42.84
CA ALA A 1084 -2.25 -31.98 -43.31
C ALA A 1084 -2.20 -30.59 -43.98
N ALA A 1085 -3.27 -30.16 -44.64
CA ALA A 1085 -3.37 -28.87 -45.32
C ALA A 1085 -3.73 -27.70 -44.37
N LEU A 1086 -4.36 -28.00 -43.23
CA LEU A 1086 -4.88 -27.00 -42.28
C LEU A 1086 -3.82 -25.99 -41.75
N PRO A 1087 -2.57 -26.38 -41.43
CA PRO A 1087 -1.53 -25.44 -41.02
C PRO A 1087 -1.15 -24.40 -42.09
N PHE A 1088 -1.47 -24.64 -43.36
CA PHE A 1088 -1.19 -23.73 -44.47
C PHE A 1088 -2.30 -22.70 -44.71
N VAL A 1089 -3.46 -22.86 -44.07
CA VAL A 1089 -4.50 -21.82 -44.08
C VAL A 1089 -4.07 -20.71 -43.12
N PRO A 1090 -3.98 -19.44 -43.55
CA PRO A 1090 -3.62 -18.34 -42.65
C PRO A 1090 -4.60 -18.17 -41.48
N GLU A 1091 -4.11 -17.68 -40.34
CA GLU A 1091 -4.98 -17.10 -39.31
C GLU A 1091 -5.45 -15.71 -39.77
N PRO A 1092 -6.70 -15.31 -39.45
CA PRO A 1092 -7.66 -15.97 -38.57
C PRO A 1092 -8.63 -16.97 -39.25
N GLU A 1093 -8.63 -17.09 -40.58
CA GLU A 1093 -9.58 -17.91 -41.35
C GLU A 1093 -9.53 -19.40 -41.01
N ARG A 1094 -8.33 -19.88 -40.63
CA ARG A 1094 -8.11 -21.26 -40.18
C ARG A 1094 -9.09 -21.68 -39.06
N ARG A 1095 -9.49 -20.78 -38.17
CA ARG A 1095 -10.42 -21.11 -37.07
C ARG A 1095 -11.82 -21.47 -37.56
N LEU A 1096 -12.31 -20.77 -38.58
CA LEU A 1096 -13.61 -21.09 -39.17
C LEU A 1096 -13.55 -22.43 -39.93
N VAL A 1097 -12.43 -22.70 -40.61
CA VAL A 1097 -12.17 -24.02 -41.23
C VAL A 1097 -12.14 -25.13 -40.18
N GLN A 1098 -11.43 -24.93 -39.06
CA GLN A 1098 -11.39 -25.88 -37.94
C GLN A 1098 -12.78 -26.19 -37.39
N TRP A 1099 -13.61 -25.16 -37.25
CA TRP A 1099 -14.99 -25.30 -36.78
C TRP A 1099 -15.81 -26.16 -37.75
N ALA A 1100 -15.76 -25.88 -39.06
CA ALA A 1100 -16.47 -26.67 -40.07
C ALA A 1100 -15.97 -28.14 -40.14
N LEU A 1101 -14.66 -28.37 -39.94
CA LEU A 1101 -14.08 -29.72 -39.86
C LEU A 1101 -14.55 -30.50 -38.61
N ALA A 1102 -14.79 -29.80 -37.51
CA ALA A 1102 -15.31 -30.38 -36.28
C ALA A 1102 -16.76 -30.85 -36.46
N ASP A 1103 -17.58 -30.07 -37.17
CA ASP A 1103 -18.96 -30.45 -37.51
C ASP A 1103 -19.02 -31.71 -38.39
N LEU A 1104 -18.10 -31.83 -39.35
CA LEU A 1104 -17.97 -33.01 -40.20
C LEU A 1104 -17.33 -34.22 -39.48
N GLU A 1105 -16.86 -34.06 -38.25
CA GLU A 1105 -16.12 -35.11 -37.54
C GLU A 1105 -16.96 -36.37 -37.32
N VAL A 1106 -18.22 -36.22 -36.91
CA VAL A 1106 -19.12 -37.35 -36.67
C VAL A 1106 -19.27 -38.21 -37.93
N VAL A 1107 -19.46 -37.58 -39.09
CA VAL A 1107 -19.62 -38.27 -40.38
C VAL A 1107 -18.33 -38.94 -40.82
N THR A 1108 -17.20 -38.23 -40.73
CA THR A 1108 -15.90 -38.77 -41.15
C THR A 1108 -15.44 -39.94 -40.28
N ARG A 1109 -15.69 -39.91 -38.96
CA ARG A 1109 -15.39 -41.04 -38.06
C ARG A 1109 -16.27 -42.25 -38.39
N TRP A 1110 -17.56 -42.04 -38.61
CA TRP A 1110 -18.48 -43.12 -38.99
C TRP A 1110 -18.15 -43.73 -40.36
N GLY A 1111 -17.65 -42.94 -41.32
CA GLY A 1111 -17.19 -43.47 -42.61
C GLY A 1111 -15.87 -44.24 -42.57
N ALA A 1112 -15.05 -44.02 -41.53
CA ALA A 1112 -13.77 -44.71 -41.33
C ALA A 1112 -13.92 -46.06 -40.58
N ALA A 1113 -15.00 -46.20 -39.80
CA ALA A 1113 -15.43 -47.45 -39.19
C ALA A 1113 -16.10 -48.36 -40.22
#